data_AF-A0A0P1KP35-F1
#
_entry.id   AF-A0A0P1KP35-F1
#
_cell.length_a   1.000
_cell.length_b   1.000
_cell.length_c   1.000
_cell.angle_alpha   90.00
_cell.angle_beta   90.00
_cell.angle_gamma   90.00
#
_symmetry.space_group_name_H-M   'P 1'
#
loop_
_entity.id
_entity.type
_entity.pdbx_description
1 polymer ?
#
loop_
_entity_poly.entity_id
_entity_poly.type
_entity_poly.pdbx_seq_one_letter_code
_entity_poly.pdbx_strand_id
1 'polypeptide(L)'
;MSDKHMTNPICFSYFDPFNAFGSIRNELEDRLPFRNLHWKPSNQNLRTIAQLPIEIIPETDESMSKYGSKPLIMFLVIICTSIDDYRAKVRPLIRQWLPPPGSISDTASNNSEAPAKRIVLLHSNSDISETNLFKTVSFYDKFSKDFPFLSAIEVKSIYKSEKEKADFWNSTVNQLRKYTMEVFQQRLGYLETKLRKVPEGNTMELASLQESILNLFLAFHLNDETSRELESLRHTLFTQLGPKLDKGELEVPFRFTNTELDVGKDSIAFQLAKKNLTVYQLNRFFFIKQCELIQKSYKLTARNLRLYQLVRSFLWVIQNEFCDSPMIAQFKYSFLESLNHAGVFDVEQTSTYREIKADFEIIQRDCWLDMAFGLHSFRLNGRNYSPRKVICNVDDLKSSFENEDVFQLSFLERTKNIITLLTECESKRYRIVDLYSVEVALLYHQRGEYQKAIDILQSCHEYYKDSDWNELAVKLLECFVDCLIKCPEKHTITLGEENIPVATVLSNSILDLLASTQSDERKAFWWDLFLSLNKNGGDSLMYPLDNLFEIKVENELFITKPNVYALRVKVFSQKLPQDVSVATMRVLLKNNLDRFLEFKLTSAVIHPGENEVYLEATEISFGSFEIVSAENTVGNTIFCKEFSGPCASISLVKPLSSQNFDVAILPSKHLELTKNSIHLKYSNANIPERFKLVLTIITPQGETYPPVAFSADGKNLSVTITDFDTSHFEYFILRPTDEFMLKQELYFNTTASPGQKFYEYKAEKVSCALPLSISVEDIARENCFYFKFLISPSLPTEPVLLYKSFLESCEPSKYTINGGFEPECPLLLRNKFNDTCLSFFKIAAQGDAKLDSTDLFQLRVRFSTLKSQIDHLVTSAILIQGYPDIASKMELYRDVWNSFVLGTLSYDYNLFESDNLIKLTASKESVDAVRKILATKVRDEAFLKASSRCLFELYKGFKLSLIEIKEYTKDLESSELLVDVHLPSPSKFFSVNLKVETAGEKILQVGQLLPVNIEIDDLSSCWASESKQEQSYIFELSNSNEWIINGKRRFCLCPGKSTYKVHMIPLRRGYLRYPRVEISEDGKKAPEVYYSNMHETILIA
;
A
#
# COMPACT_ATOMS: atom_id res chain seq x y z
N MET A 1 -21.97 -8.12 -53.80
CA MET A 1 -21.65 -8.69 -55.13
C MET A 1 -20.15 -9.01 -55.19
N SER A 2 -19.64 -10.03 -54.48
CA SER A 2 -18.20 -10.39 -54.55
C SER A 2 -17.91 -11.90 -54.56
N ASP A 3 -18.91 -12.77 -54.75
CA ASP A 3 -18.68 -14.22 -54.82
C ASP A 3 -18.33 -14.74 -56.23
N LYS A 4 -18.19 -13.85 -57.23
CA LYS A 4 -18.14 -14.29 -58.65
C LYS A 4 -16.75 -14.49 -59.25
N HIS A 5 -15.65 -14.20 -58.56
CA HIS A 5 -14.34 -14.11 -59.26
C HIS A 5 -13.30 -15.19 -58.93
N MET A 6 -13.55 -16.18 -58.06
CA MET A 6 -12.53 -17.23 -57.77
C MET A 6 -13.06 -18.68 -57.68
N THR A 7 -14.25 -18.98 -58.20
CA THR A 7 -14.74 -20.37 -58.29
C THR A 7 -14.42 -20.95 -59.66
N ASN A 8 -13.62 -22.01 -59.71
CA ASN A 8 -13.45 -22.83 -60.91
C ASN A 8 -14.47 -23.98 -60.78
N PRO A 9 -15.70 -23.85 -61.32
CA PRO A 9 -16.72 -24.88 -61.15
C PRO A 9 -16.31 -26.17 -61.83
N ILE A 10 -16.75 -27.29 -61.27
CA ILE A 10 -16.60 -28.60 -61.90
C ILE A 10 -17.49 -28.68 -63.13
N CYS A 11 -16.91 -29.02 -64.27
CA CYS A 11 -17.61 -29.05 -65.53
C CYS A 11 -18.24 -30.43 -65.82
N PHE A 12 -19.56 -30.45 -66.07
CA PHE A 12 -20.27 -31.54 -66.76
C PHE A 12 -20.66 -31.07 -68.16
N SER A 13 -20.51 -31.93 -69.17
CA SER A 13 -20.96 -31.62 -70.53
C SER A 13 -22.24 -32.37 -70.88
N TYR A 14 -23.00 -31.85 -71.84
CA TYR A 14 -24.11 -32.58 -72.45
C TYR A 14 -24.11 -32.43 -73.98
N PHE A 15 -24.50 -33.52 -74.64
CA PHE A 15 -24.85 -33.57 -76.04
C PHE A 15 -26.32 -33.95 -76.18
N ASP A 16 -27.13 -33.03 -76.71
CA ASP A 16 -28.59 -33.18 -76.80
C ASP A 16 -29.07 -33.02 -78.26
N PRO A 17 -28.88 -34.06 -79.08
CA PRO A 17 -29.26 -34.02 -80.50
C PRO A 17 -30.79 -34.00 -80.71
N PHE A 18 -31.59 -34.23 -79.67
CA PHE A 18 -33.06 -34.26 -79.73
C PHE A 18 -33.71 -33.05 -79.06
N ASN A 19 -32.93 -32.10 -78.55
CA ASN A 19 -33.38 -30.92 -77.81
C ASN A 19 -34.33 -31.26 -76.64
N ALA A 20 -34.06 -32.36 -75.94
CA ALA A 20 -34.88 -32.89 -74.85
C ALA A 20 -34.37 -32.49 -73.45
N PHE A 21 -33.16 -31.96 -73.33
CA PHE A 21 -32.55 -31.63 -72.04
C PHE A 21 -33.25 -30.44 -71.36
N GLY A 22 -33.80 -29.51 -72.14
CA GLY A 22 -34.44 -28.29 -71.63
C GLY A 22 -35.59 -28.55 -70.65
N SER A 23 -36.31 -29.67 -70.77
CA SER A 23 -37.41 -30.03 -69.87
C SER A 23 -36.96 -30.56 -68.50
N ILE A 24 -35.70 -30.99 -68.38
CA ILE A 24 -35.14 -31.62 -67.16
C ILE A 24 -33.96 -30.85 -66.58
N ARG A 25 -33.38 -29.91 -67.33
CA ARG A 25 -32.19 -29.13 -66.94
C ARG A 25 -32.39 -28.36 -65.65
N ASN A 26 -33.48 -27.59 -65.54
CA ASN A 26 -33.76 -26.78 -64.36
C ASN A 26 -33.87 -27.64 -63.09
N GLU A 27 -34.50 -28.82 -63.19
CA GLU A 27 -34.59 -29.75 -62.07
C GLU A 27 -33.20 -30.26 -61.64
N LEU A 28 -32.31 -30.54 -62.58
CA LEU A 28 -30.96 -30.95 -62.24
C LEU A 28 -30.15 -29.80 -61.62
N GLU A 29 -30.23 -28.60 -62.20
CA GLU A 29 -29.51 -27.41 -61.76
C GLU A 29 -29.97 -26.91 -60.37
N ASP A 30 -31.26 -26.98 -60.06
CA ASP A 30 -31.82 -26.63 -58.73
C ASP A 30 -31.24 -27.50 -57.59
N ARG A 31 -30.66 -28.65 -57.93
CA ARG A 31 -30.06 -29.60 -56.98
C ARG A 31 -28.53 -29.53 -56.96
N LEU A 32 -27.96 -28.61 -57.73
CA LEU A 32 -26.57 -28.19 -57.65
C LEU A 32 -26.48 -26.94 -56.76
N PRO A 33 -25.35 -26.72 -56.07
CA PRO A 33 -24.14 -27.53 -56.01
C PRO A 33 -24.32 -28.81 -55.18
N PHE A 34 -23.51 -29.83 -55.44
CA PHE A 34 -23.52 -31.03 -54.60
C PHE A 34 -22.99 -30.69 -53.19
N ARG A 35 -23.65 -31.21 -52.16
CA ARG A 35 -23.29 -30.97 -50.76
C ARG A 35 -22.91 -32.27 -50.06
N ASN A 36 -21.99 -32.18 -49.11
CA ASN A 36 -21.54 -33.29 -48.26
C ASN A 36 -21.08 -34.53 -49.04
N LEU A 37 -20.18 -34.34 -50.01
CA LEU A 37 -19.54 -35.49 -50.66
C LEU A 37 -18.43 -36.02 -49.76
N HIS A 38 -18.28 -37.34 -49.69
CA HIS A 38 -17.26 -37.97 -48.88
C HIS A 38 -16.22 -38.66 -49.76
N TRP A 39 -14.96 -38.40 -49.48
CA TRP A 39 -13.82 -38.99 -50.16
C TRP A 39 -12.88 -39.63 -49.14
N LYS A 40 -12.46 -40.87 -49.38
CA LYS A 40 -11.47 -41.55 -48.51
C LYS A 40 -10.21 -41.82 -49.34
N PRO A 41 -9.10 -41.09 -49.10
CA PRO A 41 -7.82 -41.41 -49.70
C PRO A 41 -7.32 -42.78 -49.20
N SER A 42 -6.56 -43.49 -50.02
CA SER A 42 -5.96 -44.79 -49.64
C SER A 42 -5.15 -44.64 -48.35
N ASN A 43 -5.52 -45.38 -47.30
CA ASN A 43 -4.92 -45.36 -45.96
C ASN A 43 -5.01 -44.03 -45.16
N GLN A 44 -5.94 -43.12 -45.48
CA GLN A 44 -6.17 -41.89 -44.72
C GLN A 44 -7.61 -41.77 -44.20
N ASN A 45 -7.83 -40.77 -43.33
CA ASN A 45 -9.15 -40.43 -42.80
C ASN A 45 -10.11 -39.95 -43.91
N LEU A 46 -11.41 -40.13 -43.67
CA LEU A 46 -12.46 -39.62 -44.55
C LEU A 46 -12.38 -38.09 -44.63
N ARG A 47 -12.46 -37.54 -45.84
CA ARG A 47 -12.61 -36.12 -46.15
C ARG A 47 -14.05 -35.83 -46.53
N THR A 48 -14.55 -34.68 -46.11
CA THR A 48 -15.90 -34.22 -46.44
C THR A 48 -15.81 -32.91 -47.24
N ILE A 49 -16.34 -32.94 -48.45
CA ILE A 49 -16.48 -31.78 -49.33
C ILE A 49 -17.84 -31.17 -49.04
N ALA A 50 -17.84 -30.02 -48.36
CA ALA A 50 -19.06 -29.36 -47.89
C ALA A 50 -19.97 -28.94 -49.06
N GLN A 51 -19.38 -28.37 -50.11
CA GLN A 51 -20.09 -27.89 -51.29
C GLN A 51 -19.18 -27.97 -52.52
N LEU A 52 -19.68 -28.58 -53.60
CA LEU A 52 -18.99 -28.73 -54.87
C LEU A 52 -19.80 -28.02 -55.98
N PRO A 53 -19.38 -26.83 -56.43
CA PRO A 53 -20.02 -26.11 -57.53
C PRO A 53 -19.84 -26.88 -58.84
N ILE A 54 -20.94 -27.12 -59.54
CA ILE A 54 -20.96 -27.83 -60.81
C ILE A 54 -21.62 -26.92 -61.84
N GLU A 55 -21.02 -26.84 -63.02
CA GLU A 55 -21.54 -26.13 -64.18
C GLU A 55 -21.79 -27.14 -65.30
N ILE A 56 -22.99 -27.06 -65.91
CA ILE A 56 -23.39 -27.92 -67.02
C ILE A 56 -23.28 -27.13 -68.33
N ILE A 57 -22.41 -27.58 -69.23
CA ILE A 57 -22.12 -26.90 -70.51
C ILE A 57 -22.50 -27.77 -71.72
N PRO A 58 -22.92 -27.18 -72.85
CA PRO A 58 -23.13 -27.94 -74.09
C PRO A 58 -21.79 -28.41 -74.67
N GLU A 59 -21.77 -29.54 -75.38
CA GLU A 59 -20.58 -30.06 -76.08
C GLU A 59 -20.44 -29.42 -77.48
N THR A 60 -19.82 -28.23 -77.55
CA THR A 60 -19.46 -27.51 -78.80
C THR A 60 -17.97 -27.15 -78.81
N ASP A 61 -17.35 -26.97 -79.98
CA ASP A 61 -15.90 -26.66 -80.07
C ASP A 61 -15.52 -25.37 -79.30
N GLU A 62 -16.41 -24.38 -79.26
CA GLU A 62 -16.23 -23.13 -78.50
C GLU A 62 -16.39 -23.32 -76.99
N SER A 63 -17.33 -24.15 -76.53
CA SER A 63 -17.51 -24.38 -75.10
C SER A 63 -16.40 -25.26 -74.53
N MET A 64 -15.91 -26.23 -75.30
CA MET A 64 -14.85 -27.16 -74.88
C MET A 64 -13.47 -26.51 -74.84
N SER A 65 -13.20 -25.53 -75.71
CA SER A 65 -11.96 -24.73 -75.69
C SER A 65 -11.90 -23.76 -74.50
N LYS A 66 -13.04 -23.30 -73.97
CA LYS A 66 -13.12 -22.36 -72.85
C LYS A 66 -12.67 -22.95 -71.50
N TYR A 67 -12.91 -24.24 -71.24
CA TYR A 67 -12.67 -24.84 -69.91
C TYR A 67 -11.36 -25.63 -69.79
N GLY A 68 -10.57 -25.73 -70.87
CA GLY A 68 -9.18 -26.25 -70.91
C GLY A 68 -8.95 -27.69 -70.44
N SER A 69 -9.94 -28.33 -69.82
CA SER A 69 -9.88 -29.64 -69.19
C SER A 69 -11.12 -30.45 -69.57
N LYS A 70 -10.94 -31.77 -69.74
CA LYS A 70 -12.03 -32.66 -70.13
C LYS A 70 -13.13 -32.66 -69.03
N PRO A 71 -14.43 -32.59 -69.38
CA PRO A 71 -15.53 -32.67 -68.41
C PRO A 71 -15.47 -33.96 -67.58
N LEU A 72 -15.90 -33.92 -66.31
CA LEU A 72 -15.92 -35.13 -65.46
C LEU A 72 -17.02 -36.10 -65.86
N ILE A 73 -18.20 -35.57 -66.14
CA ILE A 73 -19.37 -36.32 -66.59
C ILE A 73 -19.81 -35.75 -67.94
N MET A 74 -20.10 -36.64 -68.87
CA MET A 74 -20.61 -36.31 -70.21
C MET A 74 -21.97 -36.97 -70.38
N PHE A 75 -23.00 -36.17 -70.56
CA PHE A 75 -24.37 -36.62 -70.79
C PHE A 75 -24.66 -36.77 -72.29
N LEU A 76 -25.22 -37.90 -72.70
CA LEU A 76 -25.92 -38.02 -73.97
C LEU A 76 -27.42 -38.05 -73.68
N VAL A 77 -28.14 -37.04 -74.16
CA VAL A 77 -29.58 -36.94 -73.93
C VAL A 77 -30.31 -37.58 -75.10
N ILE A 78 -31.13 -38.60 -74.80
CA ILE A 78 -31.87 -39.35 -75.81
C ILE A 78 -33.37 -39.36 -75.47
N ILE A 79 -34.19 -39.26 -76.50
CA ILE A 79 -35.62 -39.51 -76.43
C ILE A 79 -35.95 -40.61 -77.43
N CYS A 80 -36.89 -41.48 -77.07
CA CYS A 80 -37.33 -42.54 -77.97
C CYS A 80 -38.84 -42.68 -77.89
N THR A 81 -39.48 -42.98 -79.02
CA THR A 81 -40.94 -43.13 -79.11
C THR A 81 -41.37 -44.58 -79.30
N SER A 82 -40.49 -45.45 -79.81
CA SER A 82 -40.72 -46.89 -80.02
C SER A 82 -39.41 -47.67 -80.11
N ILE A 83 -39.44 -48.99 -79.96
CA ILE A 83 -38.21 -49.82 -80.07
C ILE A 83 -37.62 -49.81 -81.49
N ASP A 84 -38.42 -49.56 -82.53
CA ASP A 84 -37.92 -49.40 -83.90
C ASP A 84 -37.19 -48.06 -84.08
N ASP A 85 -37.71 -46.98 -83.48
CA ASP A 85 -37.05 -45.66 -83.43
C ASP A 85 -35.69 -45.75 -82.70
N TYR A 86 -35.62 -46.59 -81.65
CA TYR A 86 -34.35 -46.92 -80.99
C TYR A 86 -33.37 -47.64 -81.93
N ARG A 87 -33.81 -48.70 -82.62
CA ARG A 87 -32.94 -49.50 -83.51
C ARG A 87 -32.40 -48.67 -84.68
N ALA A 88 -33.22 -47.79 -85.23
CA ALA A 88 -32.90 -47.01 -86.43
C ALA A 88 -32.07 -45.74 -86.15
N LYS A 89 -32.36 -45.00 -85.07
CA LYS A 89 -31.76 -43.67 -84.82
C LYS A 89 -30.87 -43.64 -83.59
N VAL A 90 -31.38 -44.09 -82.44
CA VAL A 90 -30.70 -43.92 -81.15
C VAL A 90 -29.54 -44.90 -80.98
N ARG A 91 -29.68 -46.16 -81.40
CA ARG A 91 -28.63 -47.18 -81.28
C ARG A 91 -27.39 -46.88 -82.15
N PRO A 92 -27.50 -46.45 -83.42
CA PRO A 92 -26.35 -45.98 -84.20
C PRO A 92 -25.69 -44.73 -83.59
N LEU A 93 -26.47 -43.78 -83.10
CA LEU A 93 -25.98 -42.56 -82.45
C LEU A 93 -25.14 -42.88 -81.20
N ILE A 94 -25.61 -43.77 -80.32
CA ILE A 94 -24.85 -44.19 -79.14
C ILE A 94 -23.54 -44.87 -79.55
N ARG A 95 -23.55 -45.72 -80.60
CA ARG A 95 -22.33 -46.37 -81.10
C ARG A 95 -21.32 -45.37 -81.66
N GLN A 96 -21.78 -44.30 -82.29
CA GLN A 96 -20.91 -43.23 -82.79
C GLN A 96 -20.38 -42.34 -81.67
N TRP A 97 -21.20 -42.06 -80.65
CA TRP A 97 -20.77 -41.27 -79.51
C TRP A 97 -19.73 -42.02 -78.67
N LEU A 98 -19.94 -43.31 -78.40
CA LEU A 98 -19.00 -44.18 -77.66
C LEU A 98 -17.64 -44.34 -78.36
N PRO A 99 -16.55 -44.55 -77.60
CA PRO A 99 -15.27 -44.89 -78.20
C PRO A 99 -15.31 -46.27 -78.89
N PRO A 100 -14.41 -46.55 -79.84
CA PRO A 100 -14.43 -47.77 -80.65
C PRO A 100 -14.42 -49.07 -79.80
N PRO A 101 -15.21 -50.10 -80.18
CA PRO A 101 -15.27 -51.36 -79.43
C PRO A 101 -13.92 -52.09 -79.47
N GLY A 102 -13.40 -52.44 -78.28
CA GLY A 102 -12.02 -52.90 -78.05
C GLY A 102 -11.23 -51.99 -77.10
N SER A 103 -11.73 -50.79 -76.82
CA SER A 103 -11.27 -49.91 -75.73
C SER A 103 -11.97 -50.17 -74.39
N ILE A 104 -12.95 -51.08 -74.36
CA ILE A 104 -13.76 -51.43 -73.18
C ILE A 104 -13.29 -52.79 -72.67
N SER A 105 -12.14 -52.79 -72.01
CA SER A 105 -11.80 -53.78 -71.00
C SER A 105 -11.19 -53.01 -69.84
N ASP A 106 -11.72 -53.23 -68.64
CA ASP A 106 -11.00 -52.94 -67.41
C ASP A 106 -9.56 -53.46 -67.53
N THR A 107 -8.59 -52.65 -67.10
CA THR A 107 -7.13 -52.82 -67.10
C THR A 107 -6.33 -52.18 -68.25
N ALA A 108 -5.73 -51.03 -67.91
CA ALA A 108 -4.37 -50.59 -68.28
C ALA A 108 -3.84 -50.96 -69.68
N SER A 109 -4.20 -50.21 -70.73
CA SER A 109 -3.30 -49.83 -71.84
C SER A 109 -4.05 -49.14 -72.98
N ASN A 110 -4.17 -47.81 -72.93
CA ASN A 110 -4.03 -46.92 -74.10
C ASN A 110 -4.03 -45.45 -73.61
N ASN A 111 -2.88 -44.79 -73.79
CA ASN A 111 -2.40 -43.63 -73.07
C ASN A 111 -2.61 -42.29 -73.81
N SER A 112 -3.79 -41.66 -73.76
CA SER A 112 -3.80 -40.21 -74.08
C SER A 112 -4.86 -39.36 -73.39
N GLU A 113 -6.01 -39.90 -72.98
CA GLU A 113 -7.10 -39.06 -72.47
C GLU A 113 -7.36 -39.18 -70.96
N ALA A 114 -7.74 -38.06 -70.34
CA ALA A 114 -8.16 -38.02 -68.95
C ALA A 114 -9.47 -38.83 -68.73
N PRO A 115 -9.58 -39.60 -67.63
CA PRO A 115 -10.81 -40.33 -67.28
C PRO A 115 -12.05 -39.43 -67.23
N ALA A 116 -13.18 -39.89 -67.78
CA ALA A 116 -14.48 -39.22 -67.71
C ALA A 116 -15.61 -40.26 -67.72
N LYS A 117 -16.72 -39.99 -67.03
CA LYS A 117 -17.90 -40.88 -67.01
C LYS A 117 -18.90 -40.45 -68.07
N ARG A 118 -19.29 -41.40 -68.92
CA ARG A 118 -20.33 -41.20 -69.93
C ARG A 118 -21.65 -41.75 -69.39
N ILE A 119 -22.69 -40.93 -69.43
CA ILE A 119 -24.02 -41.26 -68.93
C ILE A 119 -25.05 -40.94 -70.01
N VAL A 120 -25.96 -41.86 -70.25
CA VAL A 120 -27.11 -41.62 -71.11
C VAL A 120 -28.29 -41.16 -70.26
N LEU A 121 -28.82 -39.97 -70.54
CA LEU A 121 -30.07 -39.49 -69.96
C LEU A 121 -31.21 -39.85 -70.90
N LEU A 122 -32.02 -40.81 -70.49
CA LEU A 122 -33.08 -41.36 -71.32
C LEU A 122 -34.40 -40.73 -70.89
N HIS A 123 -34.91 -39.80 -71.69
CA HIS A 123 -36.15 -39.11 -71.37
C HIS A 123 -37.36 -39.97 -71.78
N SER A 124 -38.19 -40.36 -70.81
CA SER A 124 -39.31 -41.30 -71.00
C SER A 124 -40.48 -40.95 -70.09
N ASN A 125 -41.64 -40.61 -70.67
CA ASN A 125 -42.88 -40.35 -69.93
C ASN A 125 -43.92 -41.49 -70.08
N SER A 126 -43.59 -42.51 -70.85
CA SER A 126 -44.49 -43.61 -71.22
C SER A 126 -43.69 -44.91 -71.29
N ASP A 127 -44.26 -46.02 -70.81
CA ASP A 127 -43.57 -47.31 -70.83
C ASP A 127 -43.45 -47.85 -72.26
N ILE A 128 -42.28 -47.67 -72.88
CA ILE A 128 -41.98 -48.18 -74.22
C ILE A 128 -41.61 -49.65 -74.07
N SER A 129 -42.42 -50.54 -74.64
CA SER A 129 -42.16 -51.99 -74.62
C SER A 129 -42.56 -52.65 -75.93
N GLU A 130 -41.89 -53.75 -76.26
CA GLU A 130 -42.19 -54.60 -77.43
C GLU A 130 -42.74 -55.92 -76.89
N THR A 131 -43.99 -56.22 -77.25
CA THR A 131 -44.67 -57.48 -76.93
C THR A 131 -44.57 -58.42 -78.12
N ASN A 132 -43.77 -59.48 -77.98
CA ASN A 132 -43.82 -60.62 -78.88
C ASN A 132 -44.75 -61.69 -78.31
N LEU A 133 -45.22 -62.64 -79.14
CA LEU A 133 -46.17 -63.72 -78.79
C LEU A 133 -45.89 -64.48 -77.47
N PHE A 134 -44.69 -64.38 -76.89
CA PHE A 134 -44.32 -65.02 -75.63
C PHE A 134 -43.60 -64.13 -74.58
N LYS A 135 -43.23 -62.86 -74.87
CA LYS A 135 -42.52 -61.97 -73.91
C LYS A 135 -42.71 -60.48 -74.23
N THR A 136 -42.84 -59.67 -73.18
CA THR A 136 -42.73 -58.19 -73.22
C THR A 136 -41.32 -57.79 -72.80
N VAL A 137 -40.61 -56.99 -73.61
CA VAL A 137 -39.29 -56.44 -73.28
C VAL A 137 -39.39 -54.93 -73.20
N SER A 138 -38.99 -54.33 -72.08
CA SER A 138 -38.96 -52.87 -71.95
C SER A 138 -37.82 -52.28 -72.78
N PHE A 139 -37.96 -51.01 -73.17
CA PHE A 139 -36.91 -50.27 -73.84
C PHE A 139 -35.61 -50.24 -73.01
N TYR A 140 -35.72 -50.07 -71.69
CA TYR A 140 -34.58 -50.10 -70.78
C TYR A 140 -33.88 -51.47 -70.76
N ASP A 141 -34.63 -52.58 -70.78
CA ASP A 141 -34.06 -53.93 -70.86
C ASP A 141 -33.34 -54.17 -72.19
N LYS A 142 -33.88 -53.62 -73.28
CA LYS A 142 -33.26 -53.71 -74.61
C LYS A 142 -31.98 -52.89 -74.67
N PHE A 143 -32.01 -51.65 -74.16
CA PHE A 143 -30.86 -50.77 -74.06
C PHE A 143 -29.75 -51.42 -73.22
N SER A 144 -30.09 -51.96 -72.05
CA SER A 144 -29.13 -52.57 -71.13
C SER A 144 -28.48 -53.84 -71.71
N LYS A 145 -29.17 -54.58 -72.59
CA LYS A 145 -28.60 -55.70 -73.34
C LYS A 145 -27.68 -55.25 -74.47
N ASP A 146 -28.06 -54.19 -75.18
CA ASP A 146 -27.28 -53.66 -76.30
C ASP A 146 -26.03 -52.90 -75.83
N PHE A 147 -26.05 -52.32 -74.62
CA PHE A 147 -24.96 -51.56 -74.01
C PHE A 147 -24.77 -51.86 -72.50
N PRO A 148 -24.30 -53.07 -72.14
CA PRO A 148 -24.27 -53.53 -70.74
C PRO A 148 -23.35 -52.73 -69.80
N PHE A 149 -22.34 -52.05 -70.34
CA PHE A 149 -21.36 -51.27 -69.57
C PHE A 149 -21.64 -49.76 -69.56
N LEU A 150 -22.68 -49.30 -70.27
CA LEU A 150 -23.04 -47.90 -70.34
C LEU A 150 -24.06 -47.56 -69.27
N SER A 151 -23.75 -46.58 -68.41
CA SER A 151 -24.68 -46.12 -67.39
C SER A 151 -25.80 -45.30 -68.04
N ALA A 152 -27.06 -45.69 -67.79
CA ALA A 152 -28.24 -44.95 -68.23
C ALA A 152 -29.13 -44.59 -67.04
N ILE A 153 -29.64 -43.36 -67.06
CA ILE A 153 -30.59 -42.83 -66.09
C ILE A 153 -31.88 -42.51 -66.85
N GLU A 154 -32.96 -43.21 -66.56
CA GLU A 154 -34.27 -42.92 -67.13
C GLU A 154 -34.88 -41.72 -66.39
N VAL A 155 -35.05 -40.60 -67.09
CA VAL A 155 -35.58 -39.35 -66.54
C VAL A 155 -36.99 -39.13 -67.05
N LYS A 156 -37.91 -38.77 -66.14
CA LYS A 156 -39.30 -38.44 -66.48
C LYS A 156 -39.53 -36.94 -66.28
N SER A 157 -40.38 -36.34 -67.09
CA SER A 157 -40.86 -34.97 -66.86
C SER A 157 -42.22 -34.94 -66.14
N ILE A 158 -42.90 -36.08 -66.03
CA ILE A 158 -44.19 -36.24 -65.34
C ILE A 158 -44.06 -37.34 -64.27
N TYR A 159 -44.46 -37.01 -63.03
CA TYR A 159 -44.40 -37.91 -61.87
C TYR A 159 -45.80 -38.10 -61.28
N LYS A 160 -46.11 -39.25 -60.68
CA LYS A 160 -47.45 -39.52 -60.11
C LYS A 160 -47.69 -38.73 -58.83
N SER A 161 -46.64 -38.33 -58.12
CA SER A 161 -46.70 -37.49 -56.92
C SER A 161 -45.40 -36.70 -56.72
N GLU A 162 -45.45 -35.62 -55.93
CA GLU A 162 -44.24 -34.88 -55.53
C GLU A 162 -43.26 -35.76 -54.74
N LYS A 163 -43.75 -36.73 -53.98
CA LYS A 163 -42.91 -37.69 -53.24
C LYS A 163 -42.11 -38.58 -54.19
N GLU A 164 -42.75 -39.12 -55.22
CA GLU A 164 -42.06 -39.93 -56.25
C GLU A 164 -41.01 -39.09 -57.01
N LYS A 165 -41.34 -37.83 -57.34
CA LYS A 165 -40.41 -36.87 -57.96
C LYS A 165 -39.19 -36.63 -57.07
N ALA A 166 -39.41 -36.40 -55.76
CA ALA A 166 -38.33 -36.17 -54.81
C ALA A 166 -37.45 -37.41 -54.65
N ASP A 167 -38.04 -38.60 -54.48
CA ASP A 167 -37.31 -39.86 -54.32
C ASP A 167 -36.46 -40.19 -55.56
N PHE A 168 -37.01 -39.99 -56.77
CA PHE A 168 -36.29 -40.18 -58.02
C PHE A 168 -35.08 -39.24 -58.12
N TRP A 169 -35.27 -37.93 -57.95
CA TRP A 169 -34.18 -36.98 -58.11
C TRP A 169 -33.14 -37.11 -56.99
N ASN A 170 -33.55 -37.46 -55.76
CA ASN A 170 -32.60 -37.78 -54.68
C ASN A 170 -31.72 -38.99 -55.05
N SER A 171 -32.32 -40.04 -55.62
CA SER A 171 -31.58 -41.20 -56.12
C SER A 171 -30.61 -40.83 -57.26
N THR A 172 -31.10 -40.10 -58.26
CA THR A 172 -30.31 -39.62 -59.42
C THR A 172 -29.14 -38.75 -58.97
N VAL A 173 -29.37 -37.78 -58.09
CA VAL A 173 -28.31 -36.91 -57.55
C VAL A 173 -27.30 -37.71 -56.73
N ASN A 174 -27.74 -38.68 -55.92
CA ASN A 174 -26.82 -39.56 -55.18
C ASN A 174 -25.95 -40.39 -56.13
N GLN A 175 -26.51 -40.88 -57.23
CA GLN A 175 -25.77 -41.62 -58.25
C GLN A 175 -24.77 -40.72 -58.97
N LEU A 176 -25.15 -39.48 -59.32
CA LEU A 176 -24.23 -38.51 -59.91
C LEU A 176 -23.10 -38.13 -58.94
N ARG A 177 -23.38 -37.89 -57.66
CA ARG A 177 -22.34 -37.67 -56.62
C ARG A 177 -21.34 -38.82 -56.58
N LYS A 178 -21.84 -40.06 -56.59
CA LYS A 178 -20.99 -41.26 -56.62
C LYS A 178 -20.09 -41.27 -57.86
N TYR A 179 -20.64 -41.06 -59.05
CA TYR A 179 -19.85 -41.02 -60.28
C TYR A 179 -18.84 -39.88 -60.31
N THR A 180 -19.19 -38.69 -59.82
CA THR A 180 -18.25 -37.56 -59.71
C THR A 180 -17.04 -37.93 -58.86
N MET A 181 -17.27 -38.58 -57.70
CA MET A 181 -16.18 -39.00 -56.82
C MET A 181 -15.36 -40.17 -57.40
N GLU A 182 -15.99 -41.09 -58.12
CA GLU A 182 -15.28 -42.16 -58.83
C GLU A 182 -14.35 -41.59 -59.91
N VAL A 183 -14.84 -40.66 -60.74
CA VAL A 183 -14.02 -40.03 -61.78
C VAL A 183 -12.89 -39.19 -61.17
N PHE A 184 -13.16 -38.46 -60.08
CA PHE A 184 -12.13 -37.75 -59.34
C PHE A 184 -11.00 -38.69 -58.90
N GLN A 185 -11.33 -39.83 -58.28
CA GLN A 185 -10.35 -40.82 -57.85
C GLN A 185 -9.56 -41.42 -59.03
N GLN A 186 -10.25 -41.70 -60.15
CA GLN A 186 -9.61 -42.20 -61.36
C GLN A 186 -8.65 -41.18 -61.97
N ARG A 187 -9.03 -39.90 -62.03
CA ARG A 187 -8.17 -38.81 -62.52
C ARG A 187 -6.95 -38.60 -61.62
N LEU A 188 -7.15 -38.59 -60.32
CA LEU A 188 -6.05 -38.48 -59.36
C LEU A 188 -5.07 -39.64 -59.54
N GLY A 189 -5.57 -40.89 -59.56
CA GLY A 189 -4.72 -42.07 -59.78
C GLY A 189 -4.02 -42.07 -61.14
N TYR A 190 -4.66 -41.56 -62.18
CA TYR A 190 -4.06 -41.37 -63.50
C TYR A 190 -2.90 -40.38 -63.46
N LEU A 191 -3.09 -39.22 -62.82
CA LEU A 191 -2.04 -38.20 -62.68
C LEU A 191 -0.88 -38.68 -61.79
N GLU A 192 -1.17 -39.31 -60.65
CA GLU A 192 -0.15 -39.86 -59.75
C GLU A 192 0.68 -40.96 -60.41
N THR A 193 0.03 -41.82 -61.21
CA THR A 193 0.73 -42.88 -61.96
C THR A 193 1.64 -42.29 -63.04
N LYS A 194 1.20 -41.23 -63.72
CA LYS A 194 2.05 -40.49 -64.66
C LYS A 194 3.22 -39.81 -63.94
N LEU A 195 2.95 -39.17 -62.80
CA LEU A 195 3.98 -38.49 -61.99
C LEU A 195 5.09 -39.45 -61.56
N ARG A 196 4.75 -40.68 -61.13
CA ARG A 196 5.74 -41.72 -60.76
C ARG A 196 6.59 -42.22 -61.94
N LYS A 197 6.13 -42.04 -63.18
CA LYS A 197 6.82 -42.48 -64.40
C LYS A 197 7.66 -41.37 -65.03
N VAL A 198 7.65 -40.16 -64.47
CA VAL A 198 8.46 -39.05 -64.97
C VAL A 198 9.95 -39.36 -64.75
N PRO A 199 10.79 -39.30 -65.80
CA PRO A 199 12.23 -39.51 -65.66
C PRO A 199 12.87 -38.49 -64.71
N GLU A 200 13.87 -38.92 -63.93
CA GLU A 200 14.66 -38.01 -63.09
C GLU A 200 15.30 -36.91 -63.96
N GLY A 201 15.10 -35.65 -63.56
CA GLY A 201 15.60 -34.47 -64.27
C GLY A 201 14.61 -33.78 -65.22
N ASN A 202 13.45 -34.38 -65.52
CA ASN A 202 12.40 -33.70 -66.31
C ASN A 202 11.50 -32.82 -65.42
N THR A 203 12.07 -31.76 -64.84
CA THR A 203 11.37 -30.84 -63.92
C THR A 203 10.15 -30.16 -64.57
N MET A 204 10.16 -29.96 -65.89
CA MET A 204 9.03 -29.45 -66.67
C MET A 204 7.77 -30.30 -66.53
N GLU A 205 7.91 -31.59 -66.85
CA GLU A 205 6.80 -32.54 -66.85
C GLU A 205 6.35 -32.85 -65.42
N LEU A 206 7.31 -32.90 -64.49
CA LEU A 206 7.06 -33.06 -63.06
C LEU A 206 6.20 -31.88 -62.53
N ALA A 207 6.63 -30.64 -62.78
CA ALA A 207 5.92 -29.44 -62.34
C ALA A 207 4.52 -29.35 -62.95
N SER A 208 4.37 -29.70 -64.23
CA SER A 208 3.07 -29.70 -64.93
C SER A 208 2.08 -30.69 -64.33
N LEU A 209 2.55 -31.90 -63.99
CA LEU A 209 1.70 -32.92 -63.39
C LEU A 209 1.34 -32.58 -61.94
N GLN A 210 2.27 -32.06 -61.14
CA GLN A 210 2.00 -31.58 -59.78
C GLN A 210 1.04 -30.38 -59.78
N GLU A 211 1.21 -29.42 -60.68
CA GLU A 211 0.28 -28.30 -60.85
C GLU A 211 -1.12 -28.78 -61.26
N SER A 212 -1.21 -29.81 -62.11
CA SER A 212 -2.49 -30.44 -62.48
C SER A 212 -3.17 -31.13 -61.29
N ILE A 213 -2.41 -31.80 -60.43
CA ILE A 213 -2.91 -32.40 -59.18
C ILE A 213 -3.38 -31.31 -58.22
N LEU A 214 -2.59 -30.25 -58.05
CA LEU A 214 -2.92 -29.08 -57.22
C LEU A 214 -4.24 -28.43 -57.68
N ASN A 215 -4.39 -28.18 -58.98
CA ASN A 215 -5.60 -27.61 -59.56
C ASN A 215 -6.82 -28.54 -59.38
N LEU A 216 -6.61 -29.86 -59.44
CA LEU A 216 -7.67 -30.84 -59.17
C LEU A 216 -8.12 -30.82 -57.71
N PHE A 217 -7.19 -30.72 -56.75
CA PHE A 217 -7.53 -30.56 -55.32
C PHE A 217 -8.22 -29.23 -55.02
N LEU A 218 -7.75 -28.13 -55.63
CA LEU A 218 -8.37 -26.81 -55.53
C LEU A 218 -9.82 -26.81 -56.06
N ALA A 219 -10.06 -27.46 -57.21
CA ALA A 219 -11.38 -27.56 -57.82
C ALA A 219 -12.38 -28.38 -56.97
N PHE A 220 -11.88 -29.37 -56.22
CA PHE A 220 -12.69 -30.16 -55.28
C PHE A 220 -12.73 -29.58 -53.85
N HIS A 221 -12.14 -28.41 -53.64
CA HIS A 221 -12.10 -27.70 -52.35
C HIS A 221 -11.47 -28.55 -51.22
N LEU A 222 -10.46 -29.35 -51.56
CA LEU A 222 -9.71 -30.20 -50.63
C LEU A 222 -8.52 -29.43 -50.07
N ASN A 223 -8.76 -28.61 -49.04
CA ASN A 223 -7.80 -27.60 -48.57
C ASN A 223 -6.51 -28.21 -47.98
N ASP A 224 -6.63 -29.30 -47.20
CA ASP A 224 -5.46 -29.96 -46.59
C ASP A 224 -4.56 -30.62 -47.63
N GLU A 225 -5.16 -31.27 -48.63
CA GLU A 225 -4.44 -31.85 -49.76
C GLU A 225 -3.82 -30.77 -50.64
N THR A 226 -4.55 -29.69 -50.90
CA THR A 226 -4.05 -28.53 -51.64
C THR A 226 -2.84 -27.91 -50.94
N SER A 227 -2.90 -27.67 -49.63
CA SER A 227 -1.78 -27.10 -48.87
C SER A 227 -0.54 -28.01 -48.92
N ARG A 228 -0.72 -29.33 -48.79
CA ARG A 228 0.38 -30.30 -48.85
C ARG A 228 1.02 -30.34 -50.23
N GLU A 229 0.21 -30.37 -51.29
CA GLU A 229 0.72 -30.39 -52.66
C GLU A 229 1.40 -29.07 -53.02
N LEU A 230 0.86 -27.93 -52.56
CA LEU A 230 1.44 -26.62 -52.81
C LEU A 230 2.83 -26.47 -52.16
N GLU A 231 2.99 -26.95 -50.93
CA GLU A 231 4.29 -26.93 -50.23
C GLU A 231 5.29 -27.91 -50.87
N SER A 232 4.81 -29.11 -51.26
CA SER A 232 5.61 -30.10 -52.00
C SER A 232 6.12 -29.53 -53.33
N LEU A 233 5.24 -28.87 -54.09
CA LEU A 233 5.59 -28.21 -55.34
C LEU A 233 6.57 -27.06 -55.11
N ARG A 234 6.34 -26.23 -54.08
CA ARG A 234 7.25 -25.14 -53.68
C ARG A 234 8.64 -25.68 -53.38
N HIS A 235 8.76 -26.67 -52.51
CA HIS A 235 10.02 -27.29 -52.16
C HIS A 235 10.73 -27.86 -53.40
N THR A 236 10.00 -28.58 -54.25
CA THR A 236 10.55 -29.20 -55.47
C THR A 236 11.11 -28.15 -56.42
N LEU A 237 10.36 -27.09 -56.71
CA LEU A 237 10.79 -26.05 -57.65
C LEU A 237 11.93 -25.18 -57.10
N PHE A 238 11.87 -24.76 -55.83
CA PHE A 238 12.96 -23.98 -55.24
C PHE A 238 14.24 -24.81 -55.07
N THR A 239 14.15 -26.11 -54.79
CA THR A 239 15.34 -26.97 -54.68
C THR A 239 15.97 -27.26 -56.03
N GLN A 240 15.16 -27.58 -57.05
CA GLN A 240 15.67 -28.03 -58.36
C GLN A 240 16.02 -26.86 -59.30
N LEU A 241 15.26 -25.76 -59.23
CA LEU A 241 15.39 -24.62 -60.15
C LEU A 241 15.86 -23.35 -59.45
N GLY A 242 15.49 -23.13 -58.19
CA GLY A 242 15.77 -21.87 -57.45
C GLY A 242 17.19 -21.32 -57.62
N PRO A 243 18.27 -22.09 -57.36
CA PRO A 243 19.65 -21.62 -57.48
C PRO A 243 20.08 -21.22 -58.90
N LYS A 244 19.33 -21.62 -59.93
CA LYS A 244 19.65 -21.45 -61.35
C LYS A 244 18.82 -20.37 -62.04
N LEU A 245 17.84 -19.80 -61.35
CA LEU A 245 16.93 -18.80 -61.93
C LEU A 245 17.46 -17.39 -61.67
N ASP A 246 17.33 -16.52 -62.67
CA ASP A 246 17.53 -15.10 -62.49
C ASP A 246 16.48 -14.54 -61.52
N LYS A 247 16.86 -13.52 -60.74
CA LYS A 247 15.95 -12.88 -59.78
C LYS A 247 14.70 -12.32 -60.48
N GLY A 248 14.87 -11.78 -61.69
CA GLY A 248 13.83 -11.08 -62.44
C GLY A 248 13.63 -9.65 -61.97
N GLU A 249 12.66 -8.97 -62.56
CA GLU A 249 12.27 -7.60 -62.19
C GLU A 249 11.02 -7.61 -61.30
N LEU A 250 10.95 -6.67 -60.35
CA LEU A 250 9.78 -6.47 -59.51
C LEU A 250 8.64 -5.84 -60.34
N GLU A 251 7.44 -6.39 -60.24
CA GLU A 251 6.26 -5.87 -60.93
C GLU A 251 5.61 -4.75 -60.13
N VAL A 252 5.60 -3.54 -60.68
CA VAL A 252 5.07 -2.33 -60.04
C VAL A 252 4.07 -1.67 -60.99
N PRO A 253 2.74 -1.68 -60.70
CA PRO A 253 2.06 -2.28 -59.54
C PRO A 253 1.86 -3.80 -59.67
N PHE A 254 1.70 -4.48 -58.54
CA PHE A 254 1.42 -5.92 -58.48
C PHE A 254 0.01 -6.26 -58.98
N ARG A 255 -0.12 -7.20 -59.92
CA ARG A 255 -1.42 -7.57 -60.50
C ARG A 255 -1.95 -8.89 -59.94
N PHE A 256 -3.18 -8.89 -59.40
CA PHE A 256 -3.85 -10.06 -58.82
C PHE A 256 -4.62 -10.92 -59.84
N THR A 257 -5.11 -10.33 -60.93
CA THR A 257 -5.88 -11.03 -61.97
C THR A 257 -5.31 -10.76 -63.37
N ASN A 258 -5.21 -11.82 -64.17
CA ASN A 258 -5.08 -11.70 -65.61
C ASN A 258 -6.50 -11.66 -66.19
N THR A 259 -6.75 -10.74 -67.12
CA THR A 259 -7.99 -10.70 -67.92
C THR A 259 -8.29 -12.07 -68.52
N GLU A 260 -9.58 -12.38 -68.68
CA GLU A 260 -10.20 -13.70 -69.00
C GLU A 260 -9.64 -14.45 -70.24
N LEU A 261 -8.67 -13.88 -70.95
CA LEU A 261 -8.01 -14.42 -72.14
C LEU A 261 -6.70 -15.17 -71.84
N ASP A 262 -6.19 -15.16 -70.59
CA ASP A 262 -4.81 -15.57 -70.28
C ASP A 262 -4.63 -16.64 -69.18
N VAL A 263 -5.67 -17.42 -68.87
CA VAL A 263 -5.63 -18.48 -67.84
C VAL A 263 -4.50 -19.52 -68.06
N GLY A 264 -4.04 -19.69 -69.31
CA GLY A 264 -2.90 -20.56 -69.63
C GLY A 264 -1.51 -19.96 -69.42
N LYS A 265 -1.36 -18.64 -69.23
CA LYS A 265 -0.04 -17.97 -69.19
C LYS A 265 0.65 -17.94 -67.82
N ASP A 266 -0.10 -18.09 -66.73
CA ASP A 266 0.41 -18.08 -65.35
C ASP A 266 0.72 -19.48 -64.81
N SER A 267 0.50 -20.53 -65.62
CA SER A 267 0.94 -21.87 -65.26
C SER A 267 2.46 -21.94 -65.17
N ILE A 268 2.97 -22.57 -64.11
CA ILE A 268 4.41 -22.80 -63.96
C ILE A 268 4.92 -23.63 -65.13
N ALA A 269 4.16 -24.64 -65.55
CA ALA A 269 4.50 -25.46 -66.72
C ALA A 269 4.59 -24.62 -68.01
N PHE A 270 3.72 -23.64 -68.20
CA PHE A 270 3.76 -22.75 -69.35
C PHE A 270 4.93 -21.77 -69.30
N GLN A 271 5.19 -21.17 -68.13
CA GLN A 271 6.31 -20.24 -67.89
C GLN A 271 7.66 -20.93 -68.09
N LEU A 272 7.79 -22.17 -67.61
CA LEU A 272 8.98 -22.99 -67.81
C LEU A 272 9.16 -23.36 -69.29
N ALA A 273 8.09 -23.67 -70.02
CA ALA A 273 8.15 -24.02 -71.45
C ALA A 273 8.64 -22.84 -72.30
N LYS A 274 8.35 -21.61 -71.87
CA LYS A 274 8.81 -20.37 -72.51
C LYS A 274 10.17 -19.85 -71.99
N LYS A 275 10.79 -20.51 -71.01
CA LYS A 275 12.04 -20.08 -70.32
C LYS A 275 11.98 -18.70 -69.66
N ASN A 276 10.79 -18.23 -69.25
CA ASN A 276 10.61 -16.89 -68.67
C ASN A 276 10.47 -16.91 -67.14
N LEU A 277 10.71 -18.05 -66.50
CA LEU A 277 10.55 -18.19 -65.05
C LEU A 277 11.70 -17.48 -64.31
N THR A 278 11.35 -16.69 -63.30
CA THR A 278 12.30 -15.98 -62.41
C THR A 278 11.96 -16.23 -60.94
N VAL A 279 12.88 -15.88 -60.04
CA VAL A 279 12.63 -15.97 -58.57
C VAL A 279 11.41 -15.13 -58.17
N TYR A 280 11.23 -13.95 -58.77
CA TYR A 280 10.03 -13.13 -58.56
C TYR A 280 8.76 -13.86 -59.00
N GLN A 281 8.73 -14.40 -60.23
CA GLN A 281 7.54 -15.07 -60.77
C GLN A 281 7.15 -16.32 -59.97
N LEU A 282 8.13 -17.08 -59.46
CA LEU A 282 7.86 -18.19 -58.55
C LEU A 282 7.21 -17.72 -57.25
N ASN A 283 7.77 -16.70 -56.59
CA ASN A 283 7.20 -16.19 -55.34
C ASN A 283 5.82 -15.57 -55.57
N ARG A 284 5.59 -14.87 -56.68
CA ARG A 284 4.27 -14.37 -57.10
C ARG A 284 3.27 -15.50 -57.23
N PHE A 285 3.61 -16.57 -57.98
CA PHE A 285 2.72 -17.71 -58.17
C PHE A 285 2.29 -18.32 -56.84
N PHE A 286 3.25 -18.62 -55.94
CA PHE A 286 2.94 -19.23 -54.66
C PHE A 286 2.13 -18.30 -53.75
N PHE A 287 2.43 -17.01 -53.75
CA PHE A 287 1.65 -16.03 -53.01
C PHE A 287 0.19 -16.00 -53.48
N ILE A 288 -0.05 -15.91 -54.80
CA ILE A 288 -1.40 -15.93 -55.37
C ILE A 288 -2.12 -17.23 -55.00
N LYS A 289 -1.49 -18.40 -55.21
CA LYS A 289 -2.12 -19.70 -54.88
C LYS A 289 -2.40 -19.89 -53.39
N GLN A 290 -1.54 -19.36 -52.51
CA GLN A 290 -1.81 -19.36 -51.07
C GLN A 290 -2.95 -18.41 -50.70
N CYS A 291 -3.06 -17.24 -51.35
CA CYS A 291 -4.22 -16.36 -51.20
C CYS A 291 -5.52 -17.07 -51.61
N GLU A 292 -5.55 -17.74 -52.77
CA GLU A 292 -6.73 -18.50 -53.25
C GLU A 292 -7.17 -19.56 -52.22
N LEU A 293 -6.20 -20.30 -51.67
CA LEU A 293 -6.44 -21.33 -50.66
C LEU A 293 -7.01 -20.74 -49.36
N ILE A 294 -6.38 -19.69 -48.83
CA ILE A 294 -6.81 -19.06 -47.56
C ILE A 294 -8.21 -18.47 -47.71
N GLN A 295 -8.51 -17.83 -48.85
CA GLN A 295 -9.83 -17.25 -49.12
C GLN A 295 -10.96 -18.29 -49.08
N LYS A 296 -10.68 -19.54 -49.47
CA LYS A 296 -11.64 -20.66 -49.50
C LYS A 296 -11.72 -21.47 -48.21
N SER A 297 -10.73 -21.37 -47.32
CA SER A 297 -10.55 -22.31 -46.20
C SER A 297 -11.01 -21.78 -44.84
N TYR A 298 -11.02 -20.46 -44.61
CA TYR A 298 -11.15 -19.88 -43.27
C TYR A 298 -12.38 -18.96 -43.13
N LYS A 299 -12.90 -18.86 -41.90
CA LYS A 299 -13.91 -17.85 -41.51
C LYS A 299 -13.33 -16.43 -41.58
N LEU A 300 -14.17 -15.42 -41.77
CA LEU A 300 -13.85 -13.99 -42.03
C LEU A 300 -12.67 -13.44 -41.19
N THR A 301 -12.75 -13.47 -39.86
CA THR A 301 -11.67 -12.96 -38.98
C THR A 301 -10.38 -13.78 -39.06
N ALA A 302 -10.48 -15.11 -39.10
CA ALA A 302 -9.32 -16.00 -39.21
C ALA A 302 -8.63 -15.88 -40.59
N ARG A 303 -9.41 -15.58 -41.63
CA ARG A 303 -8.94 -15.32 -42.99
C ARG A 303 -8.07 -14.07 -43.03
N ASN A 304 -8.54 -12.93 -42.49
CA ASN A 304 -7.77 -11.68 -42.45
C ASN A 304 -6.43 -11.85 -41.74
N LEU A 305 -6.40 -12.54 -40.59
CA LEU A 305 -5.15 -12.78 -39.86
C LEU A 305 -4.16 -13.66 -40.64
N ARG A 306 -4.64 -14.72 -41.30
CA ARG A 306 -3.80 -15.60 -42.13
C ARG A 306 -3.29 -14.90 -43.39
N LEU A 307 -4.12 -14.07 -44.03
CA LEU A 307 -3.70 -13.24 -45.16
C LEU A 307 -2.65 -12.22 -44.73
N TYR A 308 -2.81 -11.58 -43.57
CA TYR A 308 -1.80 -10.66 -43.03
C TYR A 308 -0.46 -11.36 -42.77
N GLN A 309 -0.46 -12.56 -42.19
CA GLN A 309 0.74 -13.38 -42.03
C GLN A 309 1.41 -13.70 -43.38
N LEU A 310 0.60 -14.10 -44.38
CA LEU A 310 1.07 -14.38 -45.72
C LEU A 310 1.71 -13.15 -46.38
N VAL A 311 1.02 -11.99 -46.34
CA VAL A 311 1.53 -10.71 -46.86
C VAL A 311 2.87 -10.34 -46.22
N ARG A 312 2.99 -10.45 -44.90
CA ARG A 312 4.26 -10.18 -44.20
C ARG A 312 5.37 -11.13 -44.62
N SER A 313 5.07 -12.42 -44.75
CA SER A 313 6.05 -13.41 -45.19
C SER A 313 6.52 -13.14 -46.62
N PHE A 314 5.60 -12.78 -47.53
CA PHE A 314 5.91 -12.45 -48.91
C PHE A 314 6.76 -11.18 -49.00
N LEU A 315 6.37 -10.11 -48.31
CA LEU A 315 7.15 -8.88 -48.25
C LEU A 315 8.55 -9.10 -47.68
N TRP A 316 8.69 -9.97 -46.68
CA TRP A 316 10.00 -10.33 -46.11
C TRP A 316 10.88 -11.10 -47.11
N VAL A 317 10.31 -12.10 -47.80
CA VAL A 317 11.03 -12.85 -48.85
C VAL A 317 11.49 -11.90 -49.96
N ILE A 318 10.59 -11.04 -50.46
CA ILE A 318 10.93 -10.08 -51.51
C ILE A 318 11.97 -9.07 -51.03
N GLN A 319 11.88 -8.57 -49.79
CA GLN A 319 12.88 -7.67 -49.21
C GLN A 319 14.28 -8.29 -49.18
N ASN A 320 14.39 -9.58 -48.86
CA ASN A 320 15.69 -10.25 -48.77
C ASN A 320 16.25 -10.57 -50.15
N GLU A 321 15.42 -11.10 -51.05
CA GLU A 321 15.85 -11.47 -52.41
C GLU A 321 16.21 -10.23 -53.25
N PHE A 322 15.50 -9.12 -53.06
CA PHE A 322 15.63 -7.89 -53.86
C PHE A 322 16.13 -6.69 -53.04
N CYS A 323 16.92 -6.93 -51.98
CA CYS A 323 17.43 -5.87 -51.11
C CYS A 323 18.23 -4.77 -51.84
N ASP A 324 18.92 -5.13 -52.92
CA ASP A 324 19.71 -4.22 -53.75
C ASP A 324 18.89 -3.54 -54.87
N SER A 325 17.63 -3.94 -55.06
CA SER A 325 16.79 -3.38 -56.12
C SER A 325 16.38 -1.95 -55.79
N PRO A 326 16.59 -0.99 -56.70
CA PRO A 326 16.18 0.39 -56.46
C PRO A 326 14.65 0.57 -56.45
N MET A 327 13.90 -0.41 -56.95
CA MET A 327 12.42 -0.38 -56.98
C MET A 327 11.78 -0.99 -55.73
N ILE A 328 12.56 -1.52 -54.77
CA ILE A 328 12.00 -2.26 -53.63
C ILE A 328 11.03 -1.42 -52.77
N ALA A 329 11.36 -0.16 -52.51
CA ALA A 329 10.50 0.74 -51.73
C ALA A 329 9.18 1.01 -52.46
N GLN A 330 9.24 1.32 -53.76
CA GLN A 330 8.05 1.54 -54.58
C GLN A 330 7.21 0.28 -54.74
N PHE A 331 7.84 -0.89 -54.89
CA PHE A 331 7.15 -2.17 -54.96
C PHE A 331 6.36 -2.43 -53.68
N LYS A 332 6.99 -2.33 -52.50
CA LYS A 332 6.31 -2.59 -51.22
C LYS A 332 5.14 -1.64 -51.00
N TYR A 333 5.33 -0.36 -51.32
CA TYR A 333 4.28 0.64 -51.23
C TYR A 333 3.07 0.30 -52.13
N SER A 334 3.32 0.11 -53.44
CA SER A 334 2.29 -0.15 -54.44
C SER A 334 1.65 -1.54 -54.30
N PHE A 335 2.37 -2.53 -53.77
CA PHE A 335 1.84 -3.86 -53.49
C PHE A 335 0.74 -3.80 -52.42
N LEU A 336 0.96 -3.04 -51.34
CA LEU A 336 -0.04 -2.83 -50.29
C LEU A 336 -1.26 -2.07 -50.81
N GLU A 337 -1.07 -1.07 -51.70
CA GLU A 337 -2.20 -0.45 -52.40
C GLU A 337 -2.94 -1.45 -53.27
N SER A 338 -2.22 -2.29 -54.01
CA SER A 338 -2.81 -3.29 -54.91
C SER A 338 -3.64 -4.32 -54.13
N LEU A 339 -3.21 -4.70 -52.91
CA LEU A 339 -3.98 -5.57 -52.01
C LEU A 339 -5.32 -4.95 -51.59
N ASN A 340 -5.30 -3.65 -51.28
CA ASN A 340 -6.52 -2.90 -50.92
C ASN A 340 -7.47 -2.79 -52.12
N HIS A 341 -6.94 -2.45 -53.30
CA HIS A 341 -7.75 -2.34 -54.53
C HIS A 341 -8.36 -3.69 -54.97
N ALA A 342 -7.61 -4.79 -54.83
CA ALA A 342 -8.07 -6.12 -55.20
C ALA A 342 -9.09 -6.72 -54.22
N GLY A 343 -9.38 -6.07 -53.08
CA GLY A 343 -10.33 -6.55 -52.08
C GLY A 343 -9.92 -7.88 -51.46
N VAL A 344 -8.60 -8.11 -51.30
CA VAL A 344 -8.08 -9.39 -50.79
C VAL A 344 -8.46 -9.62 -49.33
N PHE A 345 -8.53 -8.55 -48.54
CA PHE A 345 -8.97 -8.55 -47.15
C PHE A 345 -10.44 -8.18 -47.05
N ASP A 346 -11.12 -8.77 -46.07
CA ASP A 346 -12.49 -8.40 -45.74
C ASP A 346 -12.52 -7.11 -44.94
N VAL A 347 -13.18 -6.10 -45.48
CA VAL A 347 -13.40 -4.84 -44.78
C VAL A 347 -14.44 -5.04 -43.69
N GLU A 348 -13.98 -5.34 -42.48
CA GLU A 348 -14.79 -5.40 -41.26
C GLU A 348 -14.53 -4.17 -40.37
N GLN A 349 -15.51 -3.73 -39.58
CA GLN A 349 -15.28 -2.75 -38.49
C GLN A 349 -14.60 -3.38 -37.26
N THR A 350 -13.84 -4.46 -37.43
CA THR A 350 -13.14 -5.12 -36.33
C THR A 350 -11.83 -4.42 -36.00
N SER A 351 -11.45 -4.44 -34.72
CA SER A 351 -10.16 -3.92 -34.25
C SER A 351 -8.98 -4.60 -34.98
N THR A 352 -9.11 -5.90 -35.28
CA THR A 352 -8.09 -6.67 -36.01
C THR A 352 -7.84 -6.14 -37.43
N TYR A 353 -8.87 -5.79 -38.20
CA TYR A 353 -8.68 -5.22 -39.54
C TYR A 353 -8.03 -3.83 -39.48
N ARG A 354 -8.43 -2.99 -38.51
CA ARG A 354 -7.83 -1.67 -38.31
C ARG A 354 -6.35 -1.76 -37.91
N GLU A 355 -5.97 -2.71 -37.05
CA GLU A 355 -4.56 -2.97 -36.72
C GLU A 355 -3.75 -3.42 -37.94
N ILE A 356 -4.31 -4.32 -38.76
CA ILE A 356 -3.68 -4.75 -40.03
C ILE A 356 -3.48 -3.56 -40.97
N LYS A 357 -4.50 -2.70 -41.09
CA LYS A 357 -4.44 -1.48 -41.90
C LYS A 357 -3.35 -0.53 -41.38
N ALA A 358 -3.29 -0.28 -40.07
CA ALA A 358 -2.25 0.55 -39.47
C ALA A 358 -0.84 0.01 -39.75
N ASP A 359 -0.64 -1.31 -39.69
CA ASP A 359 0.64 -1.93 -40.04
C ASP A 359 1.03 -1.72 -41.51
N PHE A 360 0.07 -1.79 -42.43
CA PHE A 360 0.33 -1.51 -43.84
C PHE A 360 0.69 -0.05 -44.07
N GLU A 361 -0.05 0.88 -43.45
CA GLU A 361 0.25 2.32 -43.53
C GLU A 361 1.63 2.65 -42.94
N ILE A 362 2.06 1.96 -41.87
CA ILE A 362 3.42 2.10 -41.31
C ILE A 362 4.48 1.68 -42.34
N ILE A 363 4.32 0.52 -42.97
CA ILE A 363 5.25 0.04 -44.01
C ILE A 363 5.28 1.00 -45.19
N GLN A 364 4.11 1.49 -45.62
CA GLN A 364 3.99 2.47 -46.70
C GLN A 364 4.67 3.79 -46.34
N ARG A 365 4.46 4.32 -45.14
CA ARG A 365 5.11 5.53 -44.66
C ARG A 365 6.63 5.40 -44.64
N ASP A 366 7.16 4.28 -44.16
CA ASP A 366 8.62 4.07 -44.11
C ASP A 366 9.21 3.91 -45.53
N CYS A 367 8.54 3.19 -46.44
CA CYS A 367 8.96 3.12 -47.85
C CYS A 367 8.90 4.51 -48.54
N TRP A 368 7.88 5.30 -48.20
CA TRP A 368 7.72 6.67 -48.68
C TRP A 368 8.84 7.60 -48.19
N LEU A 369 9.25 7.49 -46.92
CA LEU A 369 10.41 8.19 -46.37
C LEU A 369 11.71 7.78 -47.09
N ASP A 370 11.91 6.49 -47.34
CA ASP A 370 13.08 6.00 -48.08
C ASP A 370 13.13 6.59 -49.50
N MET A 371 11.97 6.71 -50.17
CA MET A 371 11.87 7.32 -51.50
C MET A 371 12.14 8.83 -51.46
N ALA A 372 11.53 9.56 -50.52
CA ALA A 372 11.74 11.00 -50.37
C ALA A 372 13.22 11.34 -50.07
N PHE A 373 13.85 10.59 -49.17
CA PHE A 373 15.28 10.73 -48.87
C PHE A 373 16.16 10.34 -50.08
N GLY A 374 15.88 9.21 -50.73
CA GLY A 374 16.68 8.72 -51.86
C GLY A 374 16.66 9.64 -53.09
N LEU A 375 15.57 10.38 -53.31
CA LEU A 375 15.40 11.27 -54.47
C LEU A 375 15.77 12.73 -54.18
N HIS A 376 15.43 13.25 -53.00
CA HIS A 376 15.59 14.67 -52.66
C HIS A 376 16.48 14.94 -51.44
N SER A 377 16.95 13.90 -50.74
CA SER A 377 17.74 14.02 -49.50
C SER A 377 17.04 14.74 -48.34
N PHE A 378 15.71 14.82 -48.35
CA PHE A 378 14.92 15.38 -47.25
C PHE A 378 15.04 14.56 -45.98
N ARG A 379 15.13 15.24 -44.82
CA ARG A 379 15.39 14.62 -43.52
C ARG A 379 14.46 15.14 -42.44
N LEU A 380 14.11 14.23 -41.54
CA LEU A 380 13.47 14.52 -40.26
C LEU A 380 14.51 14.38 -39.14
N ASN A 381 14.50 15.33 -38.20
CA ASN A 381 15.36 15.29 -37.02
C ASN A 381 15.12 14.01 -36.19
N GLY A 382 16.20 13.40 -35.68
CA GLY A 382 16.11 12.22 -34.82
C GLY A 382 15.97 10.87 -35.54
N ARG A 383 15.87 10.84 -36.88
CA ARG A 383 15.88 9.59 -37.68
C ARG A 383 17.20 9.33 -38.38
N ASN A 384 17.53 8.04 -38.50
CA ASN A 384 18.66 7.56 -39.28
C ASN A 384 18.20 7.14 -40.68
N TYR A 385 18.96 7.54 -41.71
CA TYR A 385 18.65 7.24 -43.11
C TYR A 385 19.75 6.38 -43.73
N SER A 386 19.37 5.36 -44.51
CA SER A 386 20.32 4.50 -45.21
C SER A 386 20.55 5.01 -46.64
N PRO A 387 21.79 5.18 -47.11
CA PRO A 387 22.08 5.63 -48.47
C PRO A 387 21.85 4.47 -49.47
N ARG A 388 20.61 4.28 -49.90
CA ARG A 388 20.24 3.32 -50.95
C ARG A 388 19.84 4.08 -52.22
N LYS A 389 20.20 3.54 -53.39
CA LYS A 389 19.66 4.04 -54.66
C LYS A 389 18.18 3.66 -54.71
N VAL A 390 17.30 4.64 -54.85
CA VAL A 390 15.85 4.43 -54.91
C VAL A 390 15.30 5.02 -56.20
N ILE A 391 14.37 4.30 -56.84
CA ILE A 391 13.61 4.76 -58.01
C ILE A 391 12.14 4.84 -57.60
N CYS A 392 11.49 5.94 -57.99
CA CYS A 392 10.03 6.07 -57.96
C CYS A 392 9.57 6.40 -59.39
N ASN A 393 8.58 5.66 -59.90
CA ASN A 393 8.00 5.86 -61.23
C ASN A 393 6.51 6.22 -61.19
N VAL A 394 5.94 6.45 -60.00
CA VAL A 394 4.53 6.85 -59.82
C VAL A 394 4.48 8.35 -59.55
N ASP A 395 3.88 9.10 -60.47
CA ASP A 395 3.86 10.57 -60.43
C ASP A 395 3.09 11.12 -59.22
N ASP A 396 1.95 10.49 -58.87
CA ASP A 396 1.18 10.84 -57.67
C ASP A 396 1.96 10.66 -56.36
N LEU A 397 2.91 9.72 -56.34
CA LEU A 397 3.74 9.49 -55.16
C LEU A 397 4.86 10.53 -55.09
N LYS A 398 5.46 10.89 -56.22
CA LYS A 398 6.48 11.94 -56.31
C LYS A 398 5.94 13.31 -55.93
N SER A 399 4.72 13.64 -56.34
CA SER A 399 4.09 14.93 -56.01
C SER A 399 3.93 15.11 -54.50
N SER A 400 3.75 14.02 -53.73
CA SER A 400 3.65 14.06 -52.26
C SER A 400 4.95 14.43 -51.52
N PHE A 401 6.08 14.59 -52.21
CA PHE A 401 7.34 15.10 -51.64
C PHE A 401 8.14 15.89 -52.68
N GLU A 402 7.46 16.67 -53.54
CA GLU A 402 8.13 17.45 -54.59
C GLU A 402 9.09 18.52 -54.05
N ASN A 403 8.79 19.05 -52.86
CA ASN A 403 9.60 20.02 -52.13
C ASN A 403 9.55 19.72 -50.63
N GLU A 404 10.43 20.35 -49.86
CA GLU A 404 10.61 20.03 -48.45
C GLU A 404 9.37 20.34 -47.60
N ASP A 405 8.61 21.39 -47.92
CA ASP A 405 7.38 21.73 -47.20
C ASP A 405 6.26 20.70 -47.46
N VAL A 406 6.05 20.32 -48.73
CA VAL A 406 5.08 19.28 -49.12
C VAL A 406 5.45 17.93 -48.52
N PHE A 407 6.74 17.60 -48.48
CA PHE A 407 7.25 16.42 -47.78
C PHE A 407 6.87 16.45 -46.30
N GLN A 408 7.18 17.53 -45.59
CA GLN A 408 6.91 17.63 -44.15
C GLN A 408 5.40 17.59 -43.84
N LEU A 409 4.56 18.26 -44.64
CA LEU A 409 3.10 18.21 -44.49
C LEU A 409 2.54 16.81 -44.77
N SER A 410 3.00 16.15 -45.83
CA SER A 410 2.61 14.77 -46.16
C SER A 410 3.04 13.78 -45.08
N PHE A 411 4.21 13.98 -44.46
CA PHE A 411 4.64 13.17 -43.32
C PHE A 411 3.72 13.36 -42.12
N LEU A 412 3.34 14.60 -41.79
CA LEU A 412 2.39 14.89 -40.71
C LEU A 412 1.05 14.22 -40.95
N GLU A 413 0.50 14.35 -42.16
CA GLU A 413 -0.79 13.73 -42.52
C GLU A 413 -0.74 12.21 -42.38
N ARG A 414 0.22 11.55 -43.01
CA ARG A 414 0.37 10.08 -42.96
C ARG A 414 0.57 9.57 -41.53
N THR A 415 1.40 10.26 -40.74
CA THR A 415 1.70 9.86 -39.37
C THR A 415 0.50 10.07 -38.44
N LYS A 416 -0.23 11.18 -38.58
CA LYS A 416 -1.48 11.41 -37.84
C LYS A 416 -2.56 10.38 -38.20
N ASN A 417 -2.70 10.03 -39.47
CA ASN A 417 -3.64 9.00 -39.90
C ASN A 417 -3.35 7.64 -39.23
N ILE A 418 -2.08 7.27 -39.10
CA ILE A 418 -1.68 6.05 -38.37
C ILE A 418 -2.01 6.16 -36.88
N ILE A 419 -1.72 7.30 -36.24
CA ILE A 419 -2.08 7.53 -34.83
C ILE A 419 -3.59 7.39 -34.63
N THR A 420 -4.41 8.03 -35.46
CA THR A 420 -5.88 7.93 -35.40
C THR A 420 -6.35 6.48 -35.53
N LEU A 421 -5.83 5.73 -36.49
CA LEU A 421 -6.17 4.32 -36.68
C LEU A 421 -5.84 3.46 -35.45
N LEU A 422 -4.74 3.74 -34.76
CA LEU A 422 -4.30 2.99 -33.58
C LEU A 422 -5.02 3.42 -32.29
N THR A 423 -5.35 4.70 -32.13
CA THR A 423 -6.05 5.24 -30.95
C THR A 423 -7.55 4.91 -30.94
N GLU A 424 -8.20 4.89 -32.11
CA GLU A 424 -9.61 4.48 -32.24
C GLU A 424 -9.82 2.98 -32.05
N CYS A 425 -8.73 2.21 -31.98
CA CYS A 425 -8.75 0.82 -31.55
C CYS A 425 -8.31 0.80 -30.10
N GLU A 426 -8.93 -0.01 -29.23
CA GLU A 426 -8.36 -0.35 -27.92
C GLU A 426 -7.09 -1.25 -28.10
N SER A 427 -6.17 -0.83 -28.97
CA SER A 427 -4.98 -1.57 -29.35
C SER A 427 -3.93 -1.45 -28.25
N LYS A 428 -3.25 -2.57 -27.95
CA LYS A 428 -2.15 -2.62 -26.99
C LYS A 428 -0.85 -1.96 -27.51
N ARG A 429 -0.91 -1.22 -28.62
CA ARG A 429 0.24 -0.60 -29.30
C ARG A 429 0.43 0.89 -28.98
N TYR A 430 0.07 1.30 -27.77
CA TYR A 430 0.25 2.66 -27.27
C TYR A 430 1.67 3.21 -27.51
N ARG A 431 2.71 2.38 -27.34
CA ARG A 431 4.12 2.75 -27.60
C ARG A 431 4.39 3.29 -29.01
N ILE A 432 3.67 2.81 -30.03
CA ILE A 432 3.83 3.30 -31.41
C ILE A 432 3.19 4.69 -31.54
N VAL A 433 2.03 4.89 -30.91
CA VAL A 433 1.35 6.18 -30.85
C VAL A 433 2.23 7.21 -30.14
N ASP A 434 2.83 6.84 -29.01
CA ASP A 434 3.72 7.71 -28.24
C ASP A 434 4.97 8.09 -29.06
N LEU A 435 5.61 7.11 -29.70
CA LEU A 435 6.80 7.36 -30.55
C LEU A 435 6.47 8.28 -31.74
N TYR A 436 5.35 8.06 -32.42
CA TYR A 436 4.97 8.89 -33.56
C TYR A 436 4.48 10.27 -33.14
N SER A 437 3.91 10.41 -31.95
CA SER A 437 3.60 11.71 -31.36
C SER A 437 4.88 12.51 -31.11
N VAL A 438 5.94 11.87 -30.62
CA VAL A 438 7.28 12.48 -30.52
C VAL A 438 7.82 12.90 -31.89
N GLU A 439 7.73 12.06 -32.92
CA GLU A 439 8.19 12.42 -34.28
C GLU A 439 7.44 13.63 -34.86
N VAL A 440 6.12 13.70 -34.62
CA VAL A 440 5.29 14.86 -34.99
C VAL A 440 5.74 16.11 -34.24
N ALA A 441 6.02 16.01 -32.93
CA ALA A 441 6.45 17.14 -32.12
C ALA A 441 7.84 17.66 -32.53
N LEU A 442 8.79 16.76 -32.82
CA LEU A 442 10.12 17.10 -33.32
C LEU A 442 10.05 17.76 -34.71
N LEU A 443 9.12 17.34 -35.56
CA LEU A 443 8.91 18.02 -36.85
C LEU A 443 8.32 19.42 -36.68
N TYR A 444 7.37 19.62 -35.77
CA TYR A 444 6.89 20.98 -35.45
C TYR A 444 8.03 21.87 -34.94
N HIS A 445 8.90 21.34 -34.08
CA HIS A 445 10.11 22.05 -33.65
C HIS A 445 11.04 22.39 -34.83
N GLN A 446 11.31 21.43 -35.73
CA GLN A 446 12.12 21.65 -36.94
C GLN A 446 11.51 22.73 -37.86
N ARG A 447 10.18 22.85 -37.90
CA ARG A 447 9.44 23.86 -38.68
C ARG A 447 9.35 25.23 -38.00
N GLY A 448 9.82 25.36 -36.76
CA GLY A 448 9.65 26.59 -35.96
C GLY A 448 8.21 26.78 -35.44
N GLU A 449 7.36 25.77 -35.53
CA GLU A 449 5.98 25.78 -35.02
C GLU A 449 5.96 25.42 -33.52
N TYR A 450 6.73 26.15 -32.70
CA TYR A 450 7.02 25.81 -31.29
C TYR A 450 5.76 25.62 -30.44
N GLN A 451 4.70 26.41 -30.69
CA GLN A 451 3.42 26.29 -29.98
C GLN A 451 2.83 24.87 -30.10
N LYS A 452 2.81 24.31 -31.30
CA LYS A 452 2.27 22.95 -31.54
C LYS A 452 3.18 21.87 -30.98
N ALA A 453 4.49 22.13 -30.92
CA ALA A 453 5.46 21.22 -30.31
C ALA A 453 5.28 21.15 -28.78
N ILE A 454 5.07 22.29 -28.11
CA ILE A 454 4.85 22.37 -26.65
C ILE A 454 3.67 21.48 -26.22
N ASP A 455 2.55 21.58 -26.92
CA ASP A 455 1.31 20.87 -26.56
C ASP A 455 1.47 19.33 -26.62
N ILE A 456 2.41 18.82 -27.43
CA ILE A 456 2.71 17.38 -27.52
C ILE A 456 3.85 16.97 -26.60
N LEU A 457 4.95 17.73 -26.56
CA LEU A 457 6.18 17.38 -25.82
C LEU A 457 5.97 17.30 -24.31
N GLN A 458 5.07 18.11 -23.75
CA GLN A 458 4.74 18.12 -22.32
C GLN A 458 4.35 16.72 -21.83
N SER A 459 3.33 16.10 -22.46
CA SER A 459 2.89 14.76 -22.09
C SER A 459 3.91 13.67 -22.41
N CYS A 460 4.72 13.87 -23.46
CA CYS A 460 5.69 12.89 -23.91
C CYS A 460 6.87 12.74 -22.95
N HIS A 461 7.44 13.85 -22.44
CA HIS A 461 8.63 13.73 -21.59
C HIS A 461 8.31 13.09 -20.24
N GLU A 462 7.14 13.37 -19.66
CA GLU A 462 6.68 12.76 -18.40
C GLU A 462 6.50 11.26 -18.58
N TYR A 463 5.83 10.82 -19.65
CA TYR A 463 5.63 9.41 -19.97
C TYR A 463 6.95 8.62 -20.06
N TYR A 464 7.95 9.16 -20.78
CA TYR A 464 9.24 8.46 -20.92
C TYR A 464 10.09 8.51 -19.65
N LYS A 465 9.93 9.54 -18.81
CA LYS A 465 10.53 9.61 -17.47
C LYS A 465 9.95 8.51 -16.57
N ASP A 466 8.63 8.38 -16.54
CA ASP A 466 7.92 7.36 -15.75
C ASP A 466 8.16 5.92 -16.27
N SER A 467 8.52 5.77 -17.54
CA SER A 467 8.82 4.48 -18.16
C SER A 467 10.29 4.03 -18.01
N ASP A 468 11.12 4.77 -17.24
CA ASP A 468 12.57 4.56 -17.06
C ASP A 468 13.45 4.83 -18.31
N TRP A 469 12.94 5.54 -19.32
CA TRP A 469 13.71 5.93 -20.53
C TRP A 469 14.35 7.32 -20.35
N ASN A 470 15.15 7.46 -19.29
CA ASN A 470 15.67 8.76 -18.83
C ASN A 470 16.46 9.54 -19.89
N GLU A 471 17.28 8.88 -20.71
CA GLU A 471 18.03 9.58 -21.77
C GLU A 471 17.12 10.22 -22.83
N LEU A 472 16.04 9.55 -23.19
CA LEU A 472 15.06 10.09 -24.14
C LEU A 472 14.24 11.19 -23.48
N ALA A 473 13.78 10.98 -22.24
CA ALA A 473 13.03 11.96 -21.48
C ALA A 473 13.82 13.29 -21.31
N VAL A 474 15.11 13.22 -21.00
CA VAL A 474 15.98 14.41 -20.88
C VAL A 474 16.10 15.14 -22.21
N LYS A 475 16.29 14.44 -23.34
CA LYS A 475 16.37 15.07 -24.67
C LYS A 475 15.05 15.73 -25.08
N LEU A 476 13.91 15.11 -24.75
CA LEU A 476 12.60 15.69 -25.00
C LEU A 476 12.35 16.91 -24.12
N LEU A 477 12.78 16.86 -22.85
CA LEU A 477 12.71 18.00 -21.93
C LEU A 477 13.61 19.16 -22.39
N GLU A 478 14.82 18.89 -22.89
CA GLU A 478 15.68 19.91 -23.52
C GLU A 478 14.97 20.57 -24.71
N CYS A 479 14.33 19.78 -25.59
CA CYS A 479 13.56 20.29 -26.72
C CYS A 479 12.32 21.10 -26.28
N PHE A 480 11.66 20.66 -25.20
CA PHE A 480 10.52 21.36 -24.61
C PHE A 480 10.94 22.71 -24.03
N VAL A 481 12.02 22.76 -23.26
CA VAL A 481 12.61 24.00 -22.71
C VAL A 481 13.01 24.96 -23.84
N ASP A 482 13.64 24.47 -24.91
CA ASP A 482 13.97 25.29 -26.08
C ASP A 482 12.72 25.87 -26.76
N CYS A 483 11.64 25.08 -26.91
CA CYS A 483 10.36 25.57 -27.42
C CYS A 483 9.77 26.68 -26.53
N LEU A 484 9.81 26.52 -25.20
CA LEU A 484 9.29 27.52 -24.26
C LEU A 484 10.07 28.84 -24.34
N ILE A 485 11.40 28.77 -24.40
CA ILE A 485 12.26 29.95 -24.51
C ILE A 485 11.99 30.70 -25.83
N LYS A 486 11.79 29.98 -26.93
CA LYS A 486 11.55 30.55 -28.26
C LYS A 486 10.10 30.98 -28.52
N CYS A 487 9.20 30.78 -27.56
CA CYS A 487 7.79 31.13 -27.67
C CYS A 487 7.34 32.11 -26.54
N PRO A 488 7.93 33.33 -26.47
CA PRO A 488 7.67 34.27 -25.37
C PRO A 488 6.24 34.84 -25.35
N GLU A 489 5.47 34.66 -26.41
CA GLU A 489 4.08 35.11 -26.50
C GLU A 489 3.12 34.26 -25.62
N LYS A 490 3.51 33.02 -25.28
CA LYS A 490 2.73 32.13 -24.40
C LYS A 490 3.08 32.46 -22.94
N HIS A 491 2.10 32.89 -22.16
CA HIS A 491 2.30 33.27 -20.76
C HIS A 491 1.90 32.17 -19.77
N THR A 492 0.99 31.28 -20.17
CA THR A 492 0.49 30.16 -19.35
C THR A 492 0.44 28.86 -20.16
N ILE A 493 0.59 27.73 -19.45
CA ILE A 493 0.43 26.37 -19.97
C ILE A 493 -0.65 25.69 -19.13
N THR A 494 -1.58 25.01 -19.79
CA THR A 494 -2.60 24.23 -19.10
C THR A 494 -2.00 22.88 -18.69
N LEU A 495 -1.91 22.64 -17.38
CA LEU A 495 -1.48 21.39 -16.76
C LEU A 495 -2.68 20.82 -16.01
N GLY A 496 -3.30 19.77 -16.57
CA GLY A 496 -4.57 19.24 -16.06
C GLY A 496 -5.71 20.25 -16.22
N GLU A 497 -6.32 20.68 -15.12
CA GLU A 497 -7.38 21.70 -15.09
C GLU A 497 -6.86 23.12 -14.77
N GLU A 498 -5.56 23.28 -14.49
CA GLU A 498 -4.97 24.54 -14.02
C GLU A 498 -4.09 25.20 -15.09
N ASN A 499 -4.16 26.54 -15.16
CA ASN A 499 -3.28 27.34 -16.02
C ASN A 499 -2.08 27.82 -15.22
N ILE A 500 -0.92 27.23 -15.48
CA ILE A 500 0.33 27.51 -14.75
C ILE A 500 1.18 28.50 -15.55
N PRO A 501 1.80 29.51 -14.91
CA PRO A 501 2.70 30.43 -15.61
C PRO A 501 3.88 29.71 -16.28
N VAL A 502 4.22 30.11 -17.50
CA VAL A 502 5.36 29.54 -18.25
C VAL A 502 6.68 29.68 -17.48
N ALA A 503 6.87 30.78 -16.75
CA ALA A 503 8.06 30.98 -15.93
C ALA A 503 8.24 29.90 -14.85
N THR A 504 7.14 29.45 -14.24
CA THR A 504 7.10 28.37 -13.23
C THR A 504 7.45 27.02 -13.87
N VAL A 505 6.81 26.70 -15.00
CA VAL A 505 7.06 25.45 -15.73
C VAL A 505 8.49 25.40 -16.27
N LEU A 506 8.98 26.50 -16.81
CA LEU A 506 10.35 26.65 -17.30
C LEU A 506 11.37 26.48 -16.17
N SER A 507 11.15 27.11 -15.02
CA SER A 507 12.04 26.99 -13.86
C SER A 507 12.10 25.55 -13.34
N ASN A 508 10.95 24.88 -13.18
CA ASN A 508 10.90 23.46 -12.80
C ASN A 508 11.61 22.56 -13.81
N SER A 509 11.37 22.79 -15.11
CA SER A 509 11.99 22.01 -16.18
C SER A 509 13.52 22.16 -16.20
N ILE A 510 14.03 23.37 -15.95
CA ILE A 510 15.47 23.64 -15.86
C ILE A 510 16.07 22.94 -14.63
N LEU A 511 15.40 22.98 -13.48
CA LEU A 511 15.86 22.28 -12.27
C LEU A 511 15.86 20.75 -12.48
N ASP A 512 14.87 20.19 -13.19
CA ASP A 512 14.82 18.78 -13.57
C ASP A 512 15.96 18.38 -14.51
N LEU A 513 16.27 19.23 -15.51
CA LEU A 513 17.43 19.04 -16.39
C LEU A 513 18.75 19.08 -15.61
N LEU A 514 18.88 20.01 -14.66
CA LEU A 514 20.04 20.10 -13.79
C LEU A 514 20.19 18.84 -12.92
N ALA A 515 19.09 18.37 -12.33
CA ALA A 515 19.09 17.18 -11.49
C ALA A 515 19.42 15.88 -12.25
N SER A 516 19.20 15.87 -13.57
CA SER A 516 19.38 14.70 -14.46
C SER A 516 20.71 14.69 -15.21
N THR A 517 21.41 15.82 -15.27
CA THR A 517 22.63 15.95 -16.08
C THR A 517 23.89 15.51 -15.33
N GLN A 518 24.77 14.74 -15.98
CA GLN A 518 26.03 14.29 -15.38
C GLN A 518 27.23 15.24 -15.61
N SER A 519 27.26 15.98 -16.72
CA SER A 519 28.36 16.90 -17.06
C SER A 519 28.31 18.17 -16.20
N ASP A 520 29.42 18.48 -15.53
CA ASP A 520 29.52 19.65 -14.65
C ASP A 520 29.39 20.98 -15.42
N GLU A 521 29.89 21.06 -16.66
CA GLU A 521 29.70 22.23 -17.53
C GLU A 521 28.22 22.48 -17.83
N ARG A 522 27.46 21.42 -18.12
CA ARG A 522 26.01 21.53 -18.34
C ARG A 522 25.25 21.85 -17.06
N LYS A 523 25.66 21.30 -15.90
CA LYS A 523 25.06 21.68 -14.61
C LYS A 523 25.25 23.17 -14.34
N ALA A 524 26.44 23.72 -14.57
CA ALA A 524 26.69 25.15 -14.43
C ALA A 524 25.78 25.98 -15.35
N PHE A 525 25.67 25.60 -16.63
CA PHE A 525 24.78 26.26 -17.58
C PHE A 525 23.31 26.30 -17.12
N TRP A 526 22.74 25.16 -16.71
CA TRP A 526 21.35 25.10 -16.26
C TRP A 526 21.14 25.86 -14.94
N TRP A 527 22.12 25.84 -14.04
CA TRP A 527 22.07 26.57 -12.77
C TRP A 527 22.06 28.08 -12.97
N ASP A 528 22.95 28.60 -13.82
CA ASP A 528 23.03 30.02 -14.13
C ASP A 528 21.75 30.50 -14.85
N LEU A 529 21.21 29.67 -15.75
CA LEU A 529 19.93 29.96 -16.42
C LEU A 529 18.78 30.03 -15.40
N PHE A 530 18.69 29.07 -14.48
CA PHE A 530 17.71 29.08 -13.38
C PHE A 530 17.82 30.36 -12.54
N LEU A 531 19.02 30.73 -12.10
CA LEU A 531 19.23 31.94 -11.29
C LEU A 531 18.85 33.23 -12.05
N SER A 532 19.08 33.28 -13.36
CA SER A 532 18.72 34.43 -14.19
C SER A 532 17.20 34.64 -14.29
N LEU A 533 16.43 33.55 -14.31
CA LEU A 533 14.96 33.57 -14.39
C LEU A 533 14.33 33.82 -13.01
N ASN A 534 14.87 33.19 -11.96
CA ASN A 534 14.37 33.27 -10.59
C ASN A 534 14.42 34.71 -10.03
N LYS A 535 15.40 35.53 -10.45
CA LYS A 535 15.50 36.95 -10.04
C LYS A 535 14.39 37.86 -10.60
N ASN A 536 13.69 37.44 -11.66
CA ASN A 536 12.72 38.27 -12.38
C ASN A 536 11.26 37.84 -12.18
N GLY A 537 11.00 36.71 -11.51
CA GLY A 537 9.66 36.15 -11.29
C GLY A 537 9.04 36.62 -9.97
N GLY A 538 7.80 37.13 -10.01
CA GLY A 538 7.09 37.64 -8.83
C GLY A 538 6.48 36.56 -7.91
N ASP A 539 6.40 35.31 -8.36
CA ASP A 539 5.71 34.23 -7.64
C ASP A 539 6.68 33.23 -6.99
N SER A 540 6.33 32.78 -5.79
CA SER A 540 7.05 31.78 -5.01
C SER A 540 6.92 30.39 -5.66
N LEU A 541 7.99 29.90 -6.29
CA LEU A 541 8.05 28.55 -6.87
C LEU A 541 8.28 27.50 -5.76
N MET A 542 7.51 26.41 -5.74
CA MET A 542 7.79 25.24 -4.90
C MET A 542 8.44 24.14 -5.75
N TYR A 543 9.57 23.59 -5.30
CA TYR A 543 10.27 22.49 -5.98
C TYR A 543 10.68 21.38 -5.01
N PRO A 544 10.67 20.09 -5.40
CA PRO A 544 11.08 19.00 -4.50
C PRO A 544 12.53 19.15 -4.05
N LEU A 545 12.75 19.18 -2.74
CA LEU A 545 14.07 19.39 -2.15
C LEU A 545 15.04 18.24 -2.47
N ASP A 546 14.58 16.99 -2.42
CA ASP A 546 15.38 15.77 -2.66
C ASP A 546 16.02 15.70 -4.05
N ASN A 547 15.51 16.46 -5.01
CA ASN A 547 16.07 16.49 -6.35
C ASN A 547 17.47 17.11 -6.38
N LEU A 548 17.78 18.04 -5.47
CA LEU A 548 19.06 18.77 -5.41
C LEU A 548 19.78 18.65 -4.06
N PHE A 549 19.03 18.59 -2.97
CA PHE A 549 19.55 18.53 -1.61
C PHE A 549 19.05 17.27 -0.92
N GLU A 550 19.94 16.49 -0.32
CA GLU A 550 19.55 15.47 0.66
C GLU A 550 19.75 16.04 2.06
N ILE A 551 18.71 15.98 2.90
CA ILE A 551 18.74 16.49 4.27
C ILE A 551 18.69 15.35 5.28
N LYS A 552 19.59 15.38 6.26
CA LYS A 552 19.55 14.51 7.45
C LYS A 552 19.53 15.37 8.71
N VAL A 553 18.45 15.23 9.48
CA VAL A 553 18.28 15.90 10.77
C VAL A 553 18.82 14.97 11.87
N GLU A 554 19.74 15.47 12.70
CA GLU A 554 20.24 14.70 13.84
C GLU A 554 19.33 14.87 15.07
N ASN A 555 19.29 13.85 15.94
CA ASN A 555 18.41 13.84 17.11
C ASN A 555 18.88 14.72 18.28
N GLU A 556 20.11 15.23 18.22
CA GLU A 556 20.72 15.96 19.33
C GLU A 556 20.36 17.45 19.29
N LEU A 557 19.86 17.96 20.42
CA LEU A 557 19.61 19.38 20.64
C LEU A 557 20.83 20.05 21.25
N PHE A 558 21.22 21.18 20.67
CA PHE A 558 22.31 22.02 21.14
C PHE A 558 21.77 23.33 21.70
N ILE A 559 22.56 23.99 22.56
CA ILE A 559 22.29 25.35 23.00
C ILE A 559 23.36 26.23 22.37
N THR A 560 22.95 27.13 21.46
CA THR A 560 23.87 28.05 20.79
C THR A 560 24.07 29.32 21.62
N LYS A 561 23.00 29.77 22.30
CA LYS A 561 22.94 30.94 23.21
C LYS A 561 21.97 30.61 24.35
N PRO A 562 22.00 31.34 25.49
CA PRO A 562 21.03 31.15 26.57
C PRO A 562 19.59 31.08 26.06
N ASN A 563 18.89 29.98 26.33
CA ASN A 563 17.53 29.68 25.90
C ASN A 563 17.28 29.63 24.37
N VAL A 564 18.32 29.58 23.54
CA VAL A 564 18.22 29.32 22.08
C VAL A 564 18.69 27.90 21.81
N TYR A 565 17.77 27.08 21.29
CA TYR A 565 17.99 25.67 21.02
C TYR A 565 18.25 25.46 19.53
N ALA A 566 19.14 24.55 19.16
CA ALA A 566 19.45 24.29 17.76
C ALA A 566 19.48 22.79 17.42
N LEU A 567 19.00 22.47 16.22
CA LEU A 567 19.15 21.15 15.61
C LEU A 567 20.28 21.17 14.59
N ARG A 568 21.18 20.18 14.69
CA ARG A 568 22.17 19.95 13.65
C ARG A 568 21.50 19.28 12.45
N VAL A 569 21.69 19.86 11.28
CA VAL A 569 21.18 19.34 10.01
C VAL A 569 22.34 19.21 9.03
N LYS A 570 22.52 18.00 8.51
CA LYS A 570 23.47 17.71 7.43
C LYS A 570 22.77 17.87 6.09
N VAL A 571 23.41 18.62 5.20
CA VAL A 571 22.89 18.94 3.86
C VAL A 571 23.88 18.44 2.82
N PHE A 572 23.47 17.47 2.01
CA PHE A 572 24.26 16.96 0.90
C PHE A 572 23.74 17.57 -0.41
N SER A 573 24.62 18.24 -1.15
CA SER A 573 24.30 19.07 -2.31
C SER A 573 25.17 18.73 -3.52
N GLN A 574 25.45 17.44 -3.74
CA GLN A 574 26.40 16.95 -4.77
C GLN A 574 26.04 17.36 -6.20
N LYS A 575 24.78 17.70 -6.46
CA LYS A 575 24.27 18.10 -7.77
C LYS A 575 24.47 19.59 -8.07
N LEU A 576 24.86 20.39 -7.09
CA LEU A 576 25.09 21.82 -7.29
C LEU A 576 26.49 22.06 -7.89
N PRO A 577 26.60 22.93 -8.91
CA PRO A 577 27.88 23.22 -9.55
C PRO A 577 28.73 24.25 -8.77
N GLN A 578 28.11 25.06 -7.90
CA GLN A 578 28.75 26.15 -7.18
C GLN A 578 28.03 26.48 -5.86
N ASP A 579 28.62 27.38 -5.07
CA ASP A 579 28.06 27.85 -3.80
C ASP A 579 26.68 28.51 -4.00
N VAL A 580 25.76 28.22 -3.08
CA VAL A 580 24.38 28.72 -3.12
C VAL A 580 24.05 29.50 -1.86
N SER A 581 23.62 30.74 -2.06
CA SER A 581 23.05 31.56 -0.99
C SER A 581 21.60 31.15 -0.73
N VAL A 582 21.37 30.51 0.41
CA VAL A 582 20.04 30.13 0.90
C VAL A 582 19.53 31.22 1.84
N ALA A 583 18.39 31.84 1.50
CA ALA A 583 17.80 32.92 2.27
C ALA A 583 17.24 32.44 3.61
N THR A 584 16.54 31.31 3.61
CA THR A 584 16.06 30.65 4.83
C THR A 584 16.12 29.14 4.71
N MET A 585 16.51 28.47 5.80
CA MET A 585 16.35 27.03 5.96
C MET A 585 15.44 26.76 7.15
N ARG A 586 14.50 25.83 7.01
CA ARG A 586 13.50 25.51 8.03
C ARG A 586 13.28 24.02 8.14
N VAL A 587 13.08 23.53 9.36
CA VAL A 587 12.60 22.19 9.65
C VAL A 587 11.40 22.32 10.56
N LEU A 588 10.29 21.74 10.14
CA LEU A 588 9.03 21.73 10.87
C LEU A 588 8.84 20.36 11.51
N LEU A 589 8.62 20.34 12.82
CA LEU A 589 8.33 19.14 13.59
C LEU A 589 6.91 19.19 14.14
N LYS A 590 6.32 18.03 14.42
CA LYS A 590 4.97 17.89 14.97
C LYS A 590 4.93 16.81 16.04
N ASN A 591 4.33 17.11 17.19
CA ASN A 591 4.14 16.11 18.25
C ASN A 591 2.78 15.40 18.17
N ASN A 592 2.58 14.43 19.06
CA ASN A 592 1.32 13.65 19.16
C ASN A 592 0.08 14.48 19.56
N LEU A 593 0.26 15.76 19.91
CA LEU A 593 -0.80 16.70 20.28
C LEU A 593 -1.08 17.71 19.16
N ASP A 594 -0.63 17.44 17.94
CA ASP A 594 -0.71 18.33 16.77
C ASP A 594 -0.06 19.72 16.97
N ARG A 595 0.90 19.84 17.90
CA ARG A 595 1.68 21.08 18.08
C ARG A 595 2.91 21.05 17.19
N PHE A 596 3.14 22.17 16.51
CA PHE A 596 4.26 22.36 15.62
C PHE A 596 5.42 23.05 16.31
N LEU A 597 6.63 22.66 15.92
CA LEU A 597 7.88 23.23 16.39
C LEU A 597 8.76 23.54 15.18
N GLU A 598 9.14 24.82 15.03
CA GLU A 598 9.92 25.32 13.90
C GLU A 598 11.38 25.55 14.34
N PHE A 599 12.33 24.90 13.66
CA PHE A 599 13.74 25.27 13.70
C PHE A 599 14.10 26.00 12.41
N LYS A 600 14.77 27.15 12.51
CA LYS A 600 15.11 27.97 11.34
C LYS A 600 16.51 28.56 11.39
N LEU A 601 17.09 28.76 10.21
CA LEU A 601 18.32 29.50 10.00
C LEU A 601 18.07 30.59 8.96
N THR A 602 18.39 31.83 9.30
CA THR A 602 18.27 32.98 8.41
C THR A 602 19.62 33.27 7.76
N SER A 603 19.70 33.11 6.44
CA SER A 603 20.91 33.20 5.63
C SER A 603 21.94 32.09 5.90
N ALA A 604 22.23 31.31 4.87
CA ALA A 604 23.32 30.34 4.86
C ALA A 604 23.95 30.25 3.46
N VAL A 605 25.24 29.94 3.40
CA VAL A 605 25.91 29.58 2.15
C VAL A 605 26.11 28.07 2.16
N ILE A 606 25.55 27.37 1.17
CA ILE A 606 25.68 25.93 0.99
C ILE A 606 26.70 25.69 -0.12
N HIS A 607 27.81 25.04 0.21
CA HIS A 607 28.85 24.64 -0.72
C HIS A 607 28.45 23.34 -1.45
N PRO A 608 28.97 23.04 -2.64
CA PRO A 608 28.82 21.71 -3.24
C PRO A 608 29.41 20.61 -2.35
N GLY A 609 28.64 19.53 -2.12
CA GLY A 609 29.09 18.39 -1.33
C GLY A 609 28.37 18.27 0.01
N GLU A 610 29.09 17.97 1.10
CA GLU A 610 28.52 17.84 2.45
C GLU A 610 28.67 19.15 3.23
N ASN A 611 27.57 19.60 3.81
CA ASN A 611 27.51 20.81 4.64
C ASN A 611 26.86 20.47 5.98
N GLU A 612 27.23 21.23 7.00
CA GLU A 612 26.64 21.14 8.34
C GLU A 612 26.08 22.52 8.73
N VAL A 613 24.80 22.56 9.10
CA VAL A 613 24.12 23.77 9.53
C VAL A 613 23.36 23.53 10.83
N TYR A 614 23.17 24.61 11.60
CA TYR A 614 22.46 24.60 12.87
C TYR A 614 21.22 25.48 12.74
N LEU A 615 20.04 24.87 12.78
CA LEU A 615 18.77 25.58 12.71
C LEU A 615 18.31 25.87 14.13
N GLU A 616 18.02 27.14 14.45
CA GLU A 616 17.72 27.62 15.80
C GLU A 616 16.20 27.74 16.05
N ALA A 617 15.79 27.56 17.29
CA ALA A 617 14.44 27.75 17.81
C ALA A 617 14.50 28.43 19.19
N THR A 618 13.64 29.43 19.40
CA THR A 618 13.41 30.09 20.71
C THR A 618 12.08 29.73 21.34
N GLU A 619 11.24 29.03 20.58
CA GLU A 619 10.02 28.40 21.05
C GLU A 619 10.29 26.90 21.05
N ILE A 620 10.24 26.25 22.21
CA ILE A 620 10.67 24.85 22.36
C ILE A 620 9.68 24.03 23.18
N SER A 621 9.57 22.76 22.83
CA SER A 621 8.99 21.71 23.65
C SER A 621 9.83 20.45 23.53
N PHE A 622 9.77 19.59 24.54
CA PHE A 622 10.58 18.38 24.62
C PHE A 622 9.71 17.13 24.55
N GLY A 623 10.27 16.01 24.09
CA GLY A 623 9.54 14.76 23.89
C GLY A 623 9.68 14.19 22.49
N SER A 624 8.72 13.38 22.07
CA SER A 624 8.71 12.74 20.74
C SER A 624 7.97 13.58 19.71
N PHE A 625 8.57 13.72 18.54
CA PHE A 625 8.04 14.45 17.40
C PHE A 625 8.22 13.64 16.11
N GLU A 626 7.46 13.99 15.09
CA GLU A 626 7.64 13.61 13.71
C GLU A 626 8.15 14.82 12.94
N ILE A 627 9.13 14.63 12.06
CA ILE A 627 9.56 15.63 11.09
C ILE A 627 8.45 15.73 10.04
N VAL A 628 7.90 16.92 9.83
CA VAL A 628 6.83 17.19 8.88
C VAL A 628 7.41 17.64 7.54
N SER A 629 8.26 18.66 7.57
CA SER A 629 8.88 19.20 6.37
C SER A 629 10.28 19.75 6.63
N ALA A 630 11.08 19.77 5.56
CA ALA A 630 12.30 20.55 5.49
C ALA A 630 12.26 21.45 4.26
N GLU A 631 12.62 22.72 4.43
CA GLU A 631 12.50 23.75 3.42
C GLU A 631 13.81 24.55 3.29
N ASN A 632 14.27 24.75 2.06
CA ASN A 632 15.38 25.65 1.73
C ASN A 632 14.89 26.71 0.72
N THR A 633 15.11 27.98 0.98
CA THR A 633 14.69 29.06 0.07
C THR A 633 15.89 29.65 -0.67
N VAL A 634 15.91 29.57 -2.00
CA VAL A 634 16.95 30.18 -2.86
C VAL A 634 16.28 31.13 -3.84
N GLY A 635 16.61 32.43 -3.74
CA GLY A 635 15.88 33.47 -4.47
C GLY A 635 14.41 33.47 -4.07
N ASN A 636 13.52 33.32 -5.05
CA ASN A 636 12.07 33.21 -4.87
C ASN A 636 11.58 31.75 -4.95
N THR A 637 12.47 30.76 -4.93
CA THR A 637 12.13 29.33 -4.98
C THR A 637 12.29 28.68 -3.60
N ILE A 638 11.26 27.98 -3.15
CA ILE A 638 11.24 27.16 -1.95
C ILE A 638 11.41 25.69 -2.37
N PHE A 639 12.55 25.12 -2.01
CA PHE A 639 12.79 23.70 -2.09
C PHE A 639 12.16 23.05 -0.87
N CYS A 640 11.17 22.18 -1.05
CA CYS A 640 10.45 21.53 0.06
C CYS A 640 10.51 20.01 -0.05
N LYS A 641 10.71 19.35 1.10
CA LYS A 641 10.49 17.92 1.28
C LYS A 641 9.49 17.72 2.40
N GLU A 642 8.39 17.07 2.10
CA GLU A 642 7.47 16.53 3.10
C GLU A 642 7.93 15.13 3.50
N PHE A 643 7.95 14.87 4.80
CA PHE A 643 8.30 13.56 5.35
C PHE A 643 7.02 12.80 5.68
N SER A 644 6.93 11.55 5.23
CA SER A 644 5.82 10.66 5.54
C SER A 644 6.34 9.30 6.01
N GLY A 645 5.74 8.75 7.08
CA GLY A 645 6.04 7.41 7.60
C GLY A 645 6.95 7.35 8.84
N PRO A 646 7.23 6.15 9.37
CA PRO A 646 7.83 5.93 10.69
C PRO A 646 9.31 6.36 10.81
N CYS A 647 10.01 6.57 9.70
CA CYS A 647 11.41 7.00 9.68
C CYS A 647 11.60 8.50 9.98
N ALA A 648 10.52 9.27 10.16
CA ALA A 648 10.57 10.70 10.45
C ALA A 648 10.53 11.03 11.95
N SER A 649 10.60 10.06 12.85
CA SER A 649 10.50 10.34 14.29
C SER A 649 11.82 10.86 14.88
N ILE A 650 11.72 11.92 15.69
CA ILE A 650 12.82 12.54 16.44
C ILE A 650 12.41 12.73 17.90
N SER A 651 13.31 12.42 18.83
CA SER A 651 13.07 12.63 20.25
C SER A 651 13.97 13.76 20.76
N LEU A 652 13.35 14.86 21.16
CA LEU A 652 13.99 16.06 21.64
C LEU A 652 14.14 16.00 23.16
N VAL A 653 15.37 15.81 23.63
CA VAL A 653 15.70 15.83 25.07
C VAL A 653 16.28 17.20 25.41
N LYS A 654 15.79 17.83 26.49
CA LYS A 654 16.30 19.13 26.96
C LYS A 654 17.81 19.05 27.23
N PRO A 655 18.65 19.79 26.49
CA PRO A 655 20.07 19.90 26.80
C PRO A 655 20.26 20.68 28.10
N LEU A 656 21.29 20.31 28.88
CA LEU A 656 21.59 21.00 30.12
C LEU A 656 22.41 22.26 29.87
N SER A 657 22.01 23.36 30.49
CA SER A 657 22.80 24.58 30.53
C SER A 657 22.55 25.32 31.82
N SER A 658 23.63 25.60 32.56
CA SER A 658 23.61 26.46 33.74
C SER A 658 23.41 27.94 33.39
N GLN A 659 23.34 28.29 32.10
CA GLN A 659 23.17 29.66 31.62
C GLN A 659 21.75 29.97 31.16
N ASN A 660 20.85 28.98 31.11
CA ASN A 660 19.46 29.21 30.72
C ASN A 660 18.67 29.77 31.90
N PHE A 661 17.75 30.68 31.63
CA PHE A 661 16.65 30.94 32.55
C PHE A 661 15.75 29.70 32.60
N ASP A 662 15.53 29.14 33.78
CA ASP A 662 14.67 27.97 33.98
C ASP A 662 13.91 28.08 35.30
N VAL A 663 12.75 27.43 35.36
CA VAL A 663 11.95 27.32 36.60
C VAL A 663 11.72 25.85 36.90
N ALA A 664 12.23 25.39 38.04
CA ALA A 664 12.05 24.03 38.53
C ALA A 664 10.91 23.96 39.55
N ILE A 665 10.09 22.92 39.43
CA ILE A 665 8.99 22.59 40.34
C ILE A 665 9.48 21.54 41.34
N LEU A 666 9.42 21.87 42.63
CA LEU A 666 9.84 21.00 43.73
C LEU A 666 8.65 20.71 44.66
N PRO A 667 8.49 19.48 45.17
CA PRO A 667 7.46 19.19 46.17
C PRO A 667 7.78 19.89 47.51
N SER A 668 6.74 20.25 48.26
CA SER A 668 6.89 20.80 49.60
C SER A 668 7.41 19.76 50.60
N LYS A 669 8.15 20.23 51.61
CA LYS A 669 8.55 19.44 52.79
C LYS A 669 7.53 19.55 53.93
N HIS A 670 6.62 20.50 53.86
CA HIS A 670 5.46 20.64 54.74
C HIS A 670 4.26 20.00 54.05
N LEU A 671 3.82 18.88 54.59
CA LEU A 671 2.77 18.06 54.02
C LEU A 671 1.52 18.15 54.88
N GLU A 672 0.36 18.26 54.24
CA GLU A 672 -0.94 18.11 54.89
C GLU A 672 -1.81 17.12 54.10
N LEU A 673 -2.89 16.65 54.72
CA LEU A 673 -3.77 15.64 54.15
C LEU A 673 -4.61 16.16 52.97
N THR A 674 -5.05 17.42 53.06
CA THR A 674 -6.05 18.02 52.14
C THR A 674 -5.47 19.09 51.24
N LYS A 675 -4.36 19.71 51.64
CA LYS A 675 -3.64 20.71 50.86
C LYS A 675 -2.14 20.51 50.97
N ASN A 676 -1.42 20.84 49.92
CA ASN A 676 0.03 20.79 49.85
C ASN A 676 0.52 21.98 49.03
N SER A 677 1.84 22.18 48.96
CA SER A 677 2.40 23.24 48.14
C SER A 677 3.48 22.75 47.17
N ILE A 678 3.61 23.48 46.07
CA ILE A 678 4.70 23.38 45.11
C ILE A 678 5.66 24.54 45.40
N HIS A 679 6.95 24.24 45.52
CA HIS A 679 8.01 25.22 45.59
C HIS A 679 8.61 25.45 44.20
N LEU A 680 8.77 26.72 43.82
CA LEU A 680 9.39 27.13 42.56
C LEU A 680 10.81 27.62 42.81
N LYS A 681 11.76 27.02 42.11
CA LYS A 681 13.16 27.44 42.11
C LYS A 681 13.49 28.09 40.77
N TYR A 682 13.82 29.38 40.80
CA TYR A 682 14.22 30.15 39.63
C TYR A 682 15.74 30.08 39.44
N SER A 683 16.20 29.62 38.29
CA SER A 683 17.61 29.60 37.89
C SER A 683 17.90 30.75 36.93
N ASN A 684 18.96 31.52 37.17
CA ASN A 684 19.36 32.70 36.38
C ASN A 684 18.24 33.76 36.22
N ALA A 685 17.60 34.13 37.33
CA ALA A 685 16.51 35.10 37.38
C ALA A 685 16.89 36.52 36.88
N ASN A 686 18.18 36.79 36.68
CA ASN A 686 18.71 38.04 36.13
C ASN A 686 18.65 38.13 34.59
N ILE A 687 18.39 37.02 33.89
CA ILE A 687 18.34 36.97 32.42
C ILE A 687 17.06 37.59 31.84
N PRO A 688 15.85 37.22 32.28
CA PRO A 688 14.63 37.79 31.71
C PRO A 688 14.38 39.22 32.22
N GLU A 689 13.93 40.11 31.34
CA GLU A 689 13.43 41.44 31.77
C GLU A 689 12.04 41.31 32.39
N ARG A 690 11.20 40.47 31.77
CA ARG A 690 9.87 40.08 32.24
C ARG A 690 9.64 38.62 31.84
N PHE A 691 8.95 37.88 32.70
CA PHE A 691 8.49 36.53 32.38
C PHE A 691 7.02 36.35 32.74
N LYS A 692 6.41 35.31 32.17
CA LYS A 692 5.09 34.82 32.50
C LYS A 692 5.18 33.29 32.55
N LEU A 693 4.95 32.72 33.71
CA LEU A 693 4.87 31.30 33.94
C LEU A 693 3.40 30.92 34.15
N VAL A 694 2.88 30.03 33.33
CA VAL A 694 1.52 29.48 33.46
C VAL A 694 1.64 28.01 33.85
N LEU A 695 1.14 27.68 35.03
CA LEU A 695 1.02 26.31 35.50
C LEU A 695 -0.44 25.87 35.33
N THR A 696 -0.68 24.70 34.73
CA THR A 696 -2.03 24.15 34.56
C THR A 696 -2.03 22.67 34.90
N ILE A 697 -2.96 22.25 35.74
CA ILE A 697 -3.18 20.83 36.06
C ILE A 697 -3.84 20.17 34.85
N ILE A 698 -3.26 19.06 34.38
CA ILE A 698 -3.79 18.29 33.25
C ILE A 698 -4.77 17.25 33.78
N THR A 699 -6.01 17.28 33.30
CA THR A 699 -7.01 16.27 33.61
C THR A 699 -6.63 14.92 32.96
N PRO A 700 -6.61 13.81 33.72
CA PRO A 700 -6.36 12.48 33.16
C PRO A 700 -7.37 12.11 32.07
N GLN A 701 -6.95 11.34 31.07
CA GLN A 701 -7.83 10.91 29.99
C GLN A 701 -8.99 10.05 30.55
N GLY A 702 -10.23 10.42 30.24
CA GLY A 702 -11.43 9.72 30.69
C GLY A 702 -12.06 10.25 31.97
N GLU A 703 -11.44 11.23 32.64
CA GLU A 703 -12.01 11.87 33.83
C GLU A 703 -12.61 13.25 33.53
N THR A 704 -13.72 13.58 34.19
CA THR A 704 -14.41 14.87 34.02
C THR A 704 -13.71 16.02 34.76
N TYR A 705 -13.05 15.72 35.88
CA TYR A 705 -12.34 16.69 36.73
C TYR A 705 -10.99 16.10 37.14
N PRO A 706 -9.95 16.90 37.39
CA PRO A 706 -8.70 16.40 37.93
C PRO A 706 -8.83 16.01 39.42
N PRO A 707 -7.91 15.20 39.97
CA PRO A 707 -7.91 14.85 41.39
C PRO A 707 -7.38 15.97 42.30
N VAL A 708 -6.71 16.96 41.72
CA VAL A 708 -6.15 18.13 42.42
C VAL A 708 -6.55 19.43 41.72
N ALA A 709 -6.58 20.54 42.46
CA ALA A 709 -6.82 21.89 41.94
C ALA A 709 -6.02 22.94 42.73
N PHE A 710 -5.85 24.15 42.18
CA PHE A 710 -5.27 25.30 42.89
C PHE A 710 -6.29 26.03 43.78
N SER A 711 -7.51 25.51 43.93
CA SER A 711 -8.51 26.01 44.87
C SER A 711 -9.27 24.87 45.54
N ALA A 712 -9.68 25.08 46.79
CA ALA A 712 -10.44 24.09 47.57
C ALA A 712 -11.81 23.73 46.96
N ASP A 713 -12.40 24.65 46.19
CA ASP A 713 -13.68 24.42 45.49
C ASP A 713 -13.52 23.67 44.14
N GLY A 714 -12.28 23.36 43.76
CA GLY A 714 -11.95 22.60 42.54
C GLY A 714 -12.09 23.36 41.22
N LYS A 715 -12.37 24.68 41.24
CA LYS A 715 -12.59 25.46 40.02
C LYS A 715 -11.31 25.97 39.36
N ASN A 716 -10.27 26.28 40.14
CA ASN A 716 -9.03 26.86 39.62
C ASN A 716 -8.04 25.76 39.23
N LEU A 717 -7.88 25.51 37.94
CA LEU A 717 -6.93 24.52 37.41
C LEU A 717 -5.65 25.13 36.85
N SER A 718 -5.57 26.45 36.78
CA SER A 718 -4.38 27.15 36.30
C SER A 718 -4.04 28.36 37.15
N VAL A 719 -2.74 28.59 37.34
CA VAL A 719 -2.19 29.78 37.99
C VAL A 719 -1.18 30.45 37.05
N THR A 720 -1.14 31.77 37.06
CA THR A 720 -0.20 32.59 36.27
C THR A 720 0.68 33.39 37.21
N ILE A 721 1.98 33.41 36.92
CA ILE A 721 3.03 33.95 37.79
C ILE A 721 3.90 34.86 36.94
N THR A 722 4.16 36.07 37.41
CA THR A 722 4.88 37.11 36.65
C THR A 722 5.97 37.81 37.46
N ASP A 723 6.10 37.47 38.74
CA ASP A 723 7.07 38.03 39.68
C ASP A 723 7.92 36.91 40.31
N PHE A 724 9.11 37.27 40.77
CA PHE A 724 10.04 36.35 41.42
C PHE A 724 9.77 36.15 42.92
N ASP A 725 8.94 36.99 43.52
CA ASP A 725 8.63 36.93 44.96
C ASP A 725 7.78 35.70 45.28
N THR A 726 6.97 35.25 44.30
CA THR A 726 6.16 34.06 44.47
C THR A 726 6.99 32.78 44.31
N SER A 727 7.37 32.18 45.44
CA SER A 727 8.17 30.95 45.54
C SER A 727 7.36 29.69 45.86
N HIS A 728 6.12 29.82 46.32
CA HIS A 728 5.28 28.69 46.75
C HIS A 728 3.84 28.84 46.27
N PHE A 729 3.19 27.73 45.90
CA PHE A 729 1.78 27.68 45.49
C PHE A 729 1.06 26.51 46.13
N GLU A 730 -0.07 26.78 46.77
CA GLU A 730 -0.91 25.73 47.33
C GLU A 730 -1.73 25.03 46.24
N TYR A 731 -1.87 23.71 46.38
CA TYR A 731 -2.85 22.90 45.66
C TYR A 731 -3.60 22.01 46.65
N PHE A 732 -4.85 21.73 46.31
CA PHE A 732 -5.80 20.99 47.13
C PHE A 732 -6.03 19.61 46.52
N ILE A 733 -6.00 18.59 47.38
CA ILE A 733 -6.30 17.21 47.02
C ILE A 733 -7.82 17.02 47.15
N LEU A 734 -8.51 16.97 46.02
CA LEU A 734 -9.98 16.84 45.95
C LEU A 734 -10.40 15.36 46.02
N ARG A 735 -9.56 14.48 45.48
CA ARG A 735 -9.72 13.02 45.51
C ARG A 735 -8.36 12.38 45.78
N PRO A 736 -8.31 11.22 46.48
CA PRO A 736 -7.07 10.52 46.77
C PRO A 736 -6.28 10.24 45.48
N THR A 737 -5.05 10.74 45.40
CA THR A 737 -4.10 10.46 44.31
C THR A 737 -2.67 10.57 44.83
N ASP A 738 -1.77 9.78 44.26
CA ASP A 738 -0.35 9.78 44.60
C ASP A 738 0.47 10.70 43.70
N GLU A 739 -0.04 11.00 42.50
CA GLU A 739 0.61 11.89 41.53
C GLU A 739 -0.41 12.62 40.64
N PHE A 740 0.02 13.69 40.00
CA PHE A 740 -0.73 14.37 38.94
C PHE A 740 0.20 14.98 37.88
N MET A 741 -0.35 15.24 36.69
CA MET A 741 0.39 15.87 35.59
C MET A 741 0.23 17.39 35.65
N LEU A 742 1.36 18.10 35.63
CA LEU A 742 1.43 19.55 35.63
C LEU A 742 2.02 20.05 34.31
N LYS A 743 1.24 20.86 33.58
CA LYS A 743 1.69 21.60 32.41
C LYS A 743 2.37 22.89 32.87
N GLN A 744 3.56 23.15 32.38
CA GLN A 744 4.33 24.36 32.61
C GLN A 744 4.58 25.07 31.28
N GLU A 745 4.13 26.32 31.18
CA GLU A 745 4.35 27.18 30.01
C GLU A 745 5.07 28.45 30.44
N LEU A 746 6.32 28.60 30.01
CA LEU A 746 7.18 29.71 30.36
C LEU A 746 7.36 30.63 29.16
N TYR A 747 7.05 31.91 29.32
CA TYR A 747 7.22 32.95 28.32
C TYR A 747 8.13 34.04 28.89
N PHE A 748 9.12 34.51 28.15
CA PHE A 748 9.95 35.64 28.60
C PHE A 748 10.66 36.33 27.44
N ASN A 749 11.17 37.53 27.71
CA ASN A 749 12.04 38.27 26.81
C ASN A 749 13.36 38.57 27.54
N THR A 750 14.46 38.64 26.80
CA THR A 750 15.79 38.93 27.35
C THR A 750 16.27 40.31 26.93
N THR A 751 17.07 40.96 27.78
CA THR A 751 17.69 42.26 27.48
C THR A 751 18.74 42.17 26.38
N ALA A 752 19.39 41.00 26.24
CA ALA A 752 20.39 40.73 25.21
C ALA A 752 19.81 40.57 23.79
N SER A 753 18.50 40.33 23.65
CA SER A 753 17.84 40.11 22.35
C SER A 753 16.49 40.84 22.31
N PRO A 754 16.50 42.19 22.29
CA PRO A 754 15.29 42.99 22.38
C PRO A 754 14.36 42.70 21.19
N GLY A 755 13.10 42.32 21.50
CA GLY A 755 12.07 41.97 20.51
C GLY A 755 11.95 40.47 20.21
N GLN A 756 12.90 39.63 20.63
CA GLN A 756 12.80 38.17 20.50
C GLN A 756 12.00 37.58 21.67
N LYS A 757 10.98 36.80 21.34
CA LYS A 757 10.16 36.09 22.34
C LYS A 757 10.70 34.67 22.54
N PHE A 758 10.75 34.26 23.80
CA PHE A 758 11.10 32.89 24.19
C PHE A 758 9.87 32.20 24.77
N TYR A 759 9.68 30.93 24.38
CA TYR A 759 8.62 30.07 24.87
C TYR A 759 9.19 28.69 25.19
N GLU A 760 8.89 28.16 26.37
CA GLU A 760 9.22 26.79 26.75
C GLU A 760 7.97 26.09 27.30
N TYR A 761 7.69 24.90 26.76
CA TYR A 761 6.64 24.01 27.24
C TYR A 761 7.24 22.76 27.89
N LYS A 762 6.77 22.44 29.09
CA LYS A 762 7.06 21.20 29.81
C LYS A 762 5.77 20.59 30.36
N ALA A 763 5.74 19.27 30.44
CA ALA A 763 4.72 18.54 31.17
C ALA A 763 5.44 17.55 32.10
N GLU A 764 5.26 17.72 33.40
CA GLU A 764 5.98 16.94 34.42
C GLU A 764 4.99 16.29 35.39
N LYS A 765 5.37 15.13 35.93
CA LYS A 765 4.62 14.46 37.00
C LYS A 765 5.01 15.06 38.35
N VAL A 766 4.02 15.50 39.11
CA VAL A 766 4.21 15.98 40.48
C VAL A 766 3.67 14.91 41.43
N SER A 767 4.54 14.38 42.30
CA SER A 767 4.14 13.45 43.36
C SER A 767 3.47 14.23 44.48
N CYS A 768 2.32 13.73 44.93
CA CYS A 768 1.62 14.17 46.14
C CYS A 768 1.34 13.01 47.10
N ALA A 769 1.96 11.85 46.89
CA ALA A 769 1.92 10.73 47.81
C ALA A 769 2.45 11.15 49.19
N LEU A 770 1.67 10.89 50.23
CA LEU A 770 2.09 11.12 51.61
C LEU A 770 2.98 9.97 52.05
N PRO A 771 4.21 10.18 52.57
CA PRO A 771 5.10 9.08 52.96
C PRO A 771 4.70 8.35 54.26
N LEU A 772 3.80 8.94 55.05
CA LEU A 772 3.31 8.39 56.31
C LEU A 772 1.79 8.21 56.26
N SER A 773 1.33 7.13 56.87
CA SER A 773 -0.07 6.87 57.20
C SER A 773 -0.25 7.02 58.71
N ILE A 774 -1.23 7.83 59.10
CA ILE A 774 -1.57 8.13 60.49
C ILE A 774 -3.01 7.69 60.73
N SER A 775 -3.21 6.82 61.70
CA SER A 775 -4.54 6.54 62.25
C SER A 775 -4.61 6.94 63.72
N VAL A 776 -5.79 7.32 64.19
CA VAL A 776 -6.02 7.79 65.55
C VAL A 776 -7.05 6.88 66.23
N GLU A 777 -6.74 6.48 67.46
CA GLU A 777 -7.65 5.82 68.38
C GLU A 777 -7.94 6.75 69.57
N ASP A 778 -9.23 6.95 69.83
CA ASP A 778 -9.73 7.83 70.88
C ASP A 778 -9.96 7.04 72.18
N ILE A 779 -9.40 7.51 73.30
CA ILE A 779 -9.51 6.83 74.60
C ILE A 779 -9.93 7.83 75.68
N ALA A 780 -11.21 7.80 76.04
CA ALA A 780 -11.74 8.58 77.14
C ALA A 780 -11.45 7.95 78.53
N ARG A 781 -11.13 8.79 79.51
CA ARG A 781 -10.89 8.45 80.94
C ARG A 781 -11.58 9.49 81.84
N GLU A 782 -11.63 9.22 83.15
CA GLU A 782 -12.41 10.01 84.12
C GLU A 782 -12.16 11.52 84.11
N ASN A 783 -10.91 11.96 83.93
CA ASN A 783 -10.51 13.38 83.97
C ASN A 783 -9.57 13.79 82.82
N CYS A 784 -9.47 12.95 81.81
CA CYS A 784 -8.56 13.19 80.69
C CYS A 784 -8.98 12.36 79.49
N PHE A 785 -8.51 12.77 78.33
CA PHE A 785 -8.69 12.09 77.08
C PHE A 785 -7.33 11.73 76.49
N TYR A 786 -7.22 10.62 75.77
CA TYR A 786 -5.99 10.28 75.07
C TYR A 786 -6.23 10.14 73.58
N PHE A 787 -5.42 10.84 72.79
CA PHE A 787 -5.20 10.46 71.40
C PHE A 787 -4.07 9.42 71.35
N LYS A 788 -4.36 8.26 70.78
CA LYS A 788 -3.36 7.26 70.43
C LYS A 788 -3.18 7.26 68.91
N PHE A 789 -2.08 7.84 68.44
CA PHE A 789 -1.74 7.84 67.02
C PHE A 789 -0.88 6.63 66.66
N LEU A 790 -1.26 5.95 65.59
CA LEU A 790 -0.49 4.89 64.96
C LEU A 790 0.17 5.50 63.71
N ILE A 791 1.48 5.65 63.77
CA ILE A 791 2.29 6.25 62.70
C ILE A 791 3.03 5.11 61.99
N SER A 792 2.76 4.93 60.70
CA SER A 792 3.37 3.90 59.86
C SER A 792 3.75 4.46 58.49
N PRO A 793 4.71 3.87 57.77
CA PRO A 793 4.98 4.25 56.38
C PRO A 793 3.78 3.90 55.50
N SER A 794 3.39 4.80 54.61
CA SER A 794 2.30 4.55 53.65
C SER A 794 2.73 3.66 52.49
N LEU A 795 3.98 3.85 52.02
CA LEU A 795 4.53 3.16 50.85
C LEU A 795 5.23 1.86 51.28
N PRO A 796 4.92 0.71 50.64
CA PRO A 796 5.53 -0.58 51.01
C PRO A 796 7.05 -0.64 50.82
N THR A 797 7.57 0.09 49.83
CA THR A 797 8.94 0.01 49.35
C THR A 797 9.86 1.09 49.91
N GLU A 798 9.32 2.11 50.59
CA GLU A 798 10.09 3.27 51.05
C GLU A 798 10.03 3.39 52.58
N PRO A 799 11.10 2.99 53.29
CA PRO A 799 11.19 3.17 54.73
C PRO A 799 11.27 4.63 55.13
N VAL A 800 10.78 4.95 56.33
CA VAL A 800 10.76 6.31 56.88
C VAL A 800 11.54 6.37 58.19
N LEU A 801 12.32 7.43 58.37
CA LEU A 801 12.99 7.78 59.62
C LEU A 801 12.12 8.79 60.36
N LEU A 802 11.57 8.40 61.51
CA LEU A 802 10.76 9.24 62.38
C LEU A 802 11.66 9.95 63.41
N TYR A 803 11.68 11.28 63.36
CA TYR A 803 12.47 12.11 64.28
C TYR A 803 11.69 12.51 65.52
N LYS A 804 10.44 12.96 65.36
CA LYS A 804 9.62 13.47 66.46
C LYS A 804 8.13 13.46 66.13
N SER A 805 7.28 13.25 67.13
CA SER A 805 5.85 13.59 67.07
C SER A 805 5.44 14.44 68.27
N PHE A 806 4.61 15.45 68.04
CA PHE A 806 4.03 16.29 69.08
C PHE A 806 2.64 16.78 68.67
N LEU A 807 1.82 17.15 69.66
CA LEU A 807 0.44 17.58 69.48
C LEU A 807 0.27 18.98 70.05
N GLU A 808 -0.29 19.88 69.27
CA GLU A 808 -0.61 21.26 69.67
C GLU A 808 -2.13 21.45 69.69
N SER A 809 -2.63 22.31 70.58
CA SER A 809 -4.04 22.75 70.56
C SER A 809 -4.11 24.17 70.01
N CYS A 810 -5.12 24.45 69.20
CA CYS A 810 -5.45 25.82 68.80
C CYS A 810 -5.96 26.68 69.97
N GLU A 811 -6.33 26.05 71.09
CA GLU A 811 -6.81 26.69 72.33
C GLU A 811 -5.90 26.33 73.53
N PRO A 812 -4.63 26.78 73.55
CA PRO A 812 -3.63 26.33 74.53
C PRO A 812 -3.94 26.73 75.98
N SER A 813 -4.85 27.69 76.19
CA SER A 813 -5.32 28.09 77.52
C SER A 813 -6.34 27.12 78.12
N LYS A 814 -7.03 26.31 77.30
CA LYS A 814 -8.06 25.36 77.76
C LYS A 814 -7.47 24.01 78.16
N TYR A 815 -6.34 23.60 77.58
CA TYR A 815 -5.85 22.23 77.66
C TYR A 815 -4.40 22.12 78.09
N THR A 816 -4.11 21.11 78.91
CA THR A 816 -2.76 20.63 79.17
C THR A 816 -2.53 19.36 78.37
N ILE A 817 -1.56 19.40 77.46
CA ILE A 817 -1.19 18.24 76.62
C ILE A 817 0.13 17.68 77.15
N ASN A 818 0.12 16.40 77.53
CA ASN A 818 1.32 15.66 77.95
C ASN A 818 1.51 14.43 77.07
N GLY A 819 2.72 14.18 76.61
CA GLY A 819 3.04 13.03 75.76
C GLY A 819 3.97 13.41 74.61
N GLY A 820 3.84 12.69 73.50
CA GLY A 820 4.72 12.85 72.34
C GLY A 820 5.89 11.89 72.33
N PHE A 821 6.64 11.93 71.24
CA PHE A 821 7.74 11.01 70.95
C PHE A 821 8.93 11.80 70.40
N GLU A 822 10.07 11.75 71.08
CA GLU A 822 11.34 12.35 70.64
C GLU A 822 12.50 11.44 71.07
N PRO A 823 12.86 10.44 70.24
CA PRO A 823 13.95 9.52 70.57
C PRO A 823 15.32 10.19 70.40
N GLU A 824 16.34 9.69 71.12
CA GLU A 824 17.73 10.17 70.97
C GLU A 824 18.32 9.92 69.57
N CYS A 825 17.80 8.92 68.86
CA CYS A 825 18.14 8.60 67.48
C CYS A 825 16.85 8.35 66.68
N PRO A 826 16.81 8.73 65.38
CA PRO A 826 15.59 8.58 64.58
C PRO A 826 15.15 7.12 64.50
N LEU A 827 13.85 6.88 64.63
CA LEU A 827 13.26 5.54 64.57
C LEU A 827 13.01 5.15 63.11
N LEU A 828 13.61 4.06 62.63
CA LEU A 828 13.32 3.50 61.31
C LEU A 828 12.00 2.72 61.33
N LEU A 829 11.06 3.13 60.48
CA LEU A 829 9.76 2.49 60.30
C LEU A 829 9.70 1.82 58.92
N ARG A 830 9.12 0.63 58.87
CA ARG A 830 8.85 -0.13 57.63
C ARG A 830 7.38 -0.49 57.53
N ASN A 831 6.91 -0.75 56.32
CA ASN A 831 5.56 -1.27 56.12
C ASN A 831 5.50 -2.78 56.44
N LYS A 832 5.70 -3.13 57.71
CA LYS A 832 5.50 -4.47 58.28
C LYS A 832 4.53 -4.34 59.46
N PHE A 833 3.70 -5.34 59.71
CA PHE A 833 2.68 -5.30 60.78
C PHE A 833 3.22 -4.95 62.18
N ASN A 834 4.51 -5.17 62.44
CA ASN A 834 5.14 -4.90 63.75
C ASN A 834 5.86 -3.54 63.82
N ASP A 835 5.99 -2.80 62.73
CA ASP A 835 6.85 -1.60 62.63
C ASP A 835 6.02 -0.29 62.63
N THR A 836 4.97 -0.25 63.44
CA THR A 836 4.10 0.92 63.67
C THR A 836 4.50 1.63 64.95
N CYS A 837 4.77 2.94 64.87
CA CYS A 837 5.05 3.76 66.04
C CYS A 837 3.74 4.20 66.72
N LEU A 838 3.60 3.92 68.02
CA LEU A 838 2.47 4.36 68.82
C LEU A 838 2.83 5.63 69.59
N SER A 839 2.13 6.74 69.31
CA SER A 839 2.31 8.03 69.98
C SER A 839 1.07 8.37 70.80
N PHE A 840 1.22 8.47 72.12
CA PHE A 840 0.13 8.78 73.04
C PHE A 840 0.21 10.24 73.51
N PHE A 841 -0.94 10.92 73.51
CA PHE A 841 -1.09 12.26 74.04
C PHE A 841 -2.24 12.32 75.02
N LYS A 842 -1.94 12.61 76.29
CA LYS A 842 -2.92 12.87 77.35
C LYS A 842 -3.35 14.33 77.29
N ILE A 843 -4.64 14.56 77.09
CA ILE A 843 -5.31 15.86 77.11
C ILE A 843 -6.10 15.96 78.41
N ALA A 844 -5.83 17.00 79.19
CA ALA A 844 -6.61 17.34 80.38
C ALA A 844 -7.08 18.79 80.29
N ALA A 845 -8.38 19.03 80.51
CA ALA A 845 -8.93 20.37 80.56
C ALA A 845 -8.40 21.13 81.80
N GLN A 846 -8.17 22.44 81.66
CA GLN A 846 -7.66 23.30 82.73
C GLN A 846 -8.80 24.08 83.41
N GLY A 847 -8.76 24.15 84.75
CA GLY A 847 -9.77 24.87 85.52
C GLY A 847 -11.18 24.30 85.29
N ASP A 848 -12.13 25.20 84.98
CA ASP A 848 -13.53 24.85 84.69
C ASP A 848 -13.80 24.57 83.19
N ALA A 849 -12.76 24.47 82.36
CA ALA A 849 -12.89 24.15 80.95
C ALA A 849 -13.39 22.71 80.73
N LYS A 850 -14.12 22.49 79.64
CA LYS A 850 -14.66 21.18 79.25
C LYS A 850 -14.00 20.68 77.98
N LEU A 851 -14.01 19.36 77.78
CA LEU A 851 -13.59 18.73 76.53
C LEU A 851 -14.64 19.01 75.45
N ASP A 852 -14.27 19.78 74.42
CA ASP A 852 -15.20 20.23 73.38
C ASP A 852 -14.82 19.64 72.01
N SER A 853 -15.79 19.00 71.35
CA SER A 853 -15.59 18.42 70.01
C SER A 853 -15.33 19.45 68.91
N THR A 854 -15.63 20.73 69.15
CA THR A 854 -15.33 21.82 68.20
C THR A 854 -13.88 22.29 68.28
N ASP A 855 -13.17 21.97 69.37
CA ASP A 855 -11.77 22.35 69.53
C ASP A 855 -10.88 21.51 68.60
N LEU A 856 -9.91 22.18 67.96
CA LEU A 856 -8.98 21.58 66.99
C LEU A 856 -7.61 21.34 67.62
N PHE A 857 -7.04 20.18 67.33
CA PHE A 857 -5.69 19.79 67.70
C PHE A 857 -4.89 19.42 66.45
N GLN A 858 -3.60 19.76 66.44
CA GLN A 858 -2.72 19.54 65.31
C GLN A 858 -1.58 18.61 65.70
N LEU A 859 -1.57 17.40 65.16
CA LEU A 859 -0.46 16.49 65.27
C LEU A 859 0.60 16.90 64.24
N ARG A 860 1.82 17.13 64.71
CA ARG A 860 2.99 17.37 63.87
C ARG A 860 3.94 16.21 63.98
N VAL A 861 4.29 15.64 62.83
CA VAL A 861 5.22 14.51 62.71
C VAL A 861 6.40 14.90 61.86
N ARG A 862 7.61 14.95 62.44
CA ARG A 862 8.85 15.22 61.73
C ARG A 862 9.52 13.93 61.30
N PHE A 863 9.82 13.81 60.02
CA PHE A 863 10.37 12.60 59.43
C PHE A 863 11.25 12.90 58.21
N SER A 864 11.96 11.89 57.71
CA SER A 864 12.55 11.90 56.36
C SER A 864 12.41 10.51 55.75
N THR A 865 12.26 10.40 54.44
CA THR A 865 12.38 9.08 53.82
C THR A 865 13.82 8.60 53.89
N LEU A 866 14.02 7.28 53.98
CA LEU A 866 15.35 6.70 53.98
C LEU A 866 16.06 6.98 52.64
N LYS A 867 15.31 7.06 51.55
CA LYS A 867 15.83 7.48 50.24
C LYS A 867 16.45 8.87 50.30
N SER A 868 15.76 9.86 50.86
CA SER A 868 16.27 11.24 50.98
C SER A 868 17.58 11.29 51.76
N GLN A 869 17.69 10.54 52.87
CA GLN A 869 18.93 10.44 53.63
C GLN A 869 20.07 9.80 52.81
N ILE A 870 19.80 8.69 52.12
CA ILE A 870 20.82 8.01 51.29
C ILE A 870 21.23 8.89 50.11
N ASP A 871 20.29 9.54 49.42
CA ASP A 871 20.57 10.47 48.32
C ASP A 871 21.46 11.63 48.78
N HIS A 872 21.23 12.14 49.99
CA HIS A 872 22.09 13.14 50.61
C HIS A 872 23.48 12.59 50.88
N LEU A 873 23.61 11.41 51.50
CA LEU A 873 24.89 10.75 51.76
C LEU A 873 25.68 10.43 50.48
N VAL A 874 24.99 9.97 49.43
CA VAL A 874 25.56 9.73 48.11
C VAL A 874 26.19 11.00 47.55
N THR A 875 25.53 12.14 47.74
CA THR A 875 26.01 13.43 47.27
C THR A 875 27.14 13.97 48.14
N SER A 876 26.95 14.06 49.45
CA SER A 876 27.88 14.69 50.38
C SER A 876 29.10 13.81 50.70
N ALA A 877 28.87 12.54 51.05
CA ALA A 877 29.92 11.64 51.51
C ALA A 877 30.68 10.93 50.36
N ILE A 878 30.02 10.59 49.26
CA ILE A 878 30.60 9.76 48.19
C ILE A 878 31.01 10.58 46.95
N LEU A 879 30.11 11.42 46.43
CA LEU A 879 30.41 12.26 45.26
C LEU A 879 31.39 13.38 45.63
N ILE A 880 31.00 14.25 46.55
CA ILE A 880 31.80 15.42 46.95
C ILE A 880 33.00 14.96 47.77
N GLN A 881 32.80 14.06 48.74
CA GLN A 881 33.87 13.47 49.58
C GLN A 881 34.83 14.53 50.17
N GLY A 882 34.32 15.72 50.47
CA GLY A 882 35.10 16.86 50.97
C GLY A 882 36.01 17.57 49.95
N TYR A 883 35.95 17.24 48.65
CA TYR A 883 36.73 17.93 47.60
C TYR A 883 36.08 19.27 47.21
N PRO A 884 36.72 20.43 47.46
CA PRO A 884 36.13 21.76 47.20
C PRO A 884 35.81 22.00 45.72
N ASP A 885 36.65 21.47 44.83
CA ASP A 885 36.48 21.62 43.37
C ASP A 885 35.26 20.85 42.85
N ILE A 886 34.93 19.71 43.47
CA ILE A 886 33.72 18.96 43.12
C ILE A 886 32.50 19.64 43.73
N ALA A 887 32.61 20.18 44.95
CA ALA A 887 31.52 20.92 45.60
C ALA A 887 31.09 22.16 44.78
N SER A 888 32.03 22.96 44.29
CA SER A 888 31.72 24.12 43.43
C SER A 888 31.08 23.71 42.10
N LYS A 889 31.57 22.62 41.48
CA LYS A 889 30.96 22.06 40.26
C LYS A 889 29.59 21.44 40.51
N MET A 890 29.37 20.87 41.69
CA MET A 890 28.08 20.30 42.06
C MET A 890 26.99 21.36 42.12
N GLU A 891 27.31 22.63 42.38
CA GLU A 891 26.31 23.71 42.25
C GLU A 891 25.85 23.92 40.80
N LEU A 892 26.76 23.81 39.84
CA LEU A 892 26.47 23.94 38.41
C LEU A 892 25.62 22.77 37.87
N TYR A 893 25.81 21.57 38.44
CA TYR A 893 25.16 20.34 37.99
C TYR A 893 24.13 19.78 38.98
N ARG A 894 23.72 20.57 39.99
CA ARG A 894 22.86 20.13 41.09
C ARG A 894 21.56 19.54 40.61
N ASP A 895 20.86 20.27 39.74
CA ASP A 895 19.52 19.87 39.28
C ASP A 895 19.60 18.60 38.42
N VAL A 896 20.70 18.42 37.69
CA VAL A 896 21.01 17.21 36.91
C VAL A 896 21.19 16.03 37.83
N TRP A 897 22.04 16.19 38.83
CA TRP A 897 22.38 15.13 39.75
C TRP A 897 21.15 14.72 40.56
N ASN A 898 20.40 15.68 41.10
CA ASN A 898 19.22 15.42 41.93
C ASN A 898 18.07 14.82 41.12
N SER A 899 17.68 15.46 40.01
CA SER A 899 16.48 15.05 39.28
C SER A 899 16.72 13.87 38.35
N PHE A 900 17.90 13.77 37.73
CA PHE A 900 18.20 12.71 36.75
C PHE A 900 18.98 11.54 37.36
N VAL A 901 20.07 11.81 38.09
CA VAL A 901 20.88 10.73 38.65
C VAL A 901 20.17 10.14 39.87
N LEU A 902 20.04 10.87 40.97
CA LEU A 902 19.44 10.38 42.22
C LEU A 902 17.99 9.91 42.04
N GLY A 903 17.21 10.58 41.18
CA GLY A 903 15.85 10.18 40.82
C GLY A 903 15.75 8.79 40.16
N THR A 904 16.79 8.30 39.51
CA THR A 904 16.83 6.96 38.88
C THR A 904 17.45 5.88 39.75
N LEU A 905 18.11 6.25 40.85
CA LEU A 905 18.76 5.31 41.76
C LEU A 905 17.76 4.66 42.72
N SER A 906 17.88 3.34 42.84
CA SER A 906 17.18 2.52 43.83
C SER A 906 18.19 1.76 44.67
N TYR A 907 17.99 1.76 45.99
CA TYR A 907 18.95 1.28 46.97
C TYR A 907 18.45 0.03 47.70
N ASP A 908 19.39 -0.79 48.18
CA ASP A 908 19.09 -1.90 49.07
C ASP A 908 19.02 -1.41 50.53
N TYR A 909 17.82 -1.08 50.98
CA TYR A 909 17.59 -0.58 52.33
C TYR A 909 17.88 -1.60 53.44
N ASN A 910 17.81 -2.91 53.15
CA ASN A 910 18.10 -3.94 54.16
C ASN A 910 19.61 -4.03 54.42
N LEU A 911 20.41 -3.89 53.36
CA LEU A 911 21.86 -3.90 53.45
C LEU A 911 22.40 -2.63 54.15
N PHE A 912 21.76 -1.48 53.90
CA PHE A 912 22.10 -0.25 54.63
C PHE A 912 21.80 -0.38 56.13
N GLU A 913 20.66 -0.96 56.51
CA GLU A 913 20.29 -1.14 57.92
C GLU A 913 21.22 -2.12 58.66
N SER A 914 21.56 -3.26 58.05
CA SER A 914 22.35 -4.31 58.71
C SER A 914 23.84 -3.99 58.78
N ASP A 915 24.40 -3.38 57.73
CA ASP A 915 25.86 -3.25 57.57
C ASP A 915 26.34 -1.80 57.35
N ASN A 916 25.45 -0.81 57.35
CA ASN A 916 25.72 0.59 56.94
C ASN A 916 26.33 0.66 55.52
N LEU A 917 25.90 -0.25 54.64
CA LEU A 917 26.43 -0.43 53.29
C LEU A 917 25.41 0.10 52.27
N ILE A 918 25.73 1.21 51.60
CA ILE A 918 24.91 1.77 50.52
C ILE A 918 25.21 1.01 49.24
N LYS A 919 24.21 0.31 48.69
CA LYS A 919 24.33 -0.42 47.44
C LYS A 919 23.09 -0.26 46.56
N LEU A 920 23.30 -0.18 45.25
CA LEU A 920 22.21 -0.14 44.27
C LEU A 920 21.58 -1.53 44.09
N THR A 921 20.25 -1.57 43.95
CA THR A 921 19.53 -2.78 43.52
C THR A 921 19.59 -2.96 42.00
N ALA A 922 19.84 -1.88 41.26
CA ALA A 922 19.92 -1.88 39.80
C ALA A 922 21.12 -2.67 39.26
N SER A 923 20.99 -3.21 38.05
CA SER A 923 22.07 -3.94 37.38
C SER A 923 23.18 -3.00 36.89
N LYS A 924 24.33 -3.58 36.54
CA LYS A 924 25.47 -2.81 36.03
C LYS A 924 25.12 -2.07 34.74
N GLU A 925 24.31 -2.69 33.89
CA GLU A 925 23.84 -2.13 32.62
C GLU A 925 23.03 -0.84 32.83
N SER A 926 22.17 -0.80 33.85
CA SER A 926 21.41 0.40 34.21
C SER A 926 22.32 1.54 34.67
N VAL A 927 23.35 1.23 35.47
CA VAL A 927 24.34 2.22 35.91
C VAL A 927 25.16 2.75 34.74
N ASP A 928 25.55 1.88 33.81
CA ASP A 928 26.24 2.27 32.59
C ASP A 928 25.38 3.14 31.68
N ALA A 929 24.06 2.89 31.62
CA ALA A 929 23.11 3.74 30.90
C ALA A 929 23.02 5.13 31.51
N VAL A 930 22.87 5.25 32.83
CA VAL A 930 22.87 6.55 33.54
C VAL A 930 24.18 7.29 33.29
N ARG A 931 25.33 6.59 33.33
CA ARG A 931 26.64 7.20 33.04
C ARG A 931 26.74 7.70 31.60
N LYS A 932 26.30 6.92 30.61
CA LYS A 932 26.32 7.34 29.20
C LYS A 932 25.46 8.59 28.99
N ILE A 933 24.27 8.63 29.58
CA ILE A 933 23.39 9.80 29.49
C ILE A 933 23.99 10.97 30.27
N LEU A 934 24.59 10.77 31.44
CA LEU A 934 25.26 11.85 32.15
C LEU A 934 26.41 12.44 31.31
N ALA A 935 27.14 11.61 30.57
CA ALA A 935 28.20 12.04 29.66
C ALA A 935 27.69 12.80 28.43
N THR A 936 26.43 12.62 28.00
CA THR A 936 25.83 13.48 26.96
C THR A 936 25.42 14.83 27.51
N LYS A 937 25.17 14.93 28.82
CA LYS A 937 24.62 16.14 29.42
C LYS A 937 25.64 17.00 30.18
N VAL A 938 26.75 16.44 30.67
CA VAL A 938 27.82 17.17 31.37
C VAL A 938 29.10 17.09 30.56
N ARG A 939 29.75 18.24 30.30
CA ARG A 939 31.01 18.32 29.54
C ARG A 939 32.26 18.44 30.43
N ASP A 940 32.11 18.69 31.73
CA ASP A 940 33.23 18.77 32.66
C ASP A 940 33.78 17.38 32.96
N GLU A 941 34.97 17.07 32.43
CA GLU A 941 35.60 15.76 32.59
C GLU A 941 35.87 15.38 34.05
N ALA A 942 36.20 16.35 34.91
CA ALA A 942 36.48 16.06 36.31
C ALA A 942 35.19 15.69 37.06
N PHE A 943 34.09 16.38 36.81
CA PHE A 943 32.79 16.04 37.36
C PHE A 943 32.28 14.69 36.82
N LEU A 944 32.43 14.43 35.52
CA LEU A 944 32.10 13.13 34.92
C LEU A 944 32.90 11.98 35.53
N LYS A 945 34.19 12.20 35.80
CA LYS A 945 35.05 11.21 36.46
C LYS A 945 34.61 10.96 37.91
N ALA A 946 34.33 12.03 38.66
CA ALA A 946 33.86 11.94 40.04
C ALA A 946 32.50 11.24 40.17
N SER A 947 31.54 11.62 39.33
CA SER A 947 30.20 11.00 39.28
C SER A 947 30.26 9.54 38.82
N SER A 948 31.06 9.22 37.80
CA SER A 948 31.27 7.83 37.35
C SER A 948 31.89 6.97 38.44
N ARG A 949 32.86 7.50 39.20
CA ARG A 949 33.44 6.85 40.37
C ARG A 949 32.37 6.60 41.43
N CYS A 950 31.60 7.64 41.79
CA CYS A 950 30.51 7.54 42.76
C CYS A 950 29.53 6.40 42.39
N LEU A 951 28.98 6.43 41.17
CA LEU A 951 28.06 5.40 40.68
C LEU A 951 28.65 3.98 40.72
N PHE A 952 29.93 3.83 40.40
CA PHE A 952 30.61 2.54 40.45
C PHE A 952 30.82 2.03 41.87
N GLU A 953 31.17 2.91 42.81
CA GLU A 953 31.26 2.58 44.24
C GLU A 953 29.89 2.16 44.80
N LEU A 954 28.80 2.84 44.40
CA LEU A 954 27.43 2.47 44.78
C LEU A 954 27.01 1.10 44.23
N TYR A 955 27.43 0.76 43.01
CA TYR A 955 27.16 -0.56 42.44
C TYR A 955 27.90 -1.68 43.20
N LYS A 956 29.17 -1.44 43.58
CA LYS A 956 29.95 -2.39 44.40
C LYS A 956 29.41 -2.52 45.82
N GLY A 957 28.94 -1.41 46.38
CA GLY A 957 28.56 -1.26 47.78
C GLY A 957 29.60 -0.39 48.50
N PHE A 958 29.16 0.74 49.06
CA PHE A 958 29.99 1.69 49.79
C PHE A 958 29.64 1.68 51.28
N LYS A 959 30.61 1.32 52.14
CA LYS A 959 30.39 1.18 53.58
C LYS A 959 30.69 2.48 54.31
N LEU A 960 29.76 2.93 55.15
CA LEU A 960 29.91 4.09 56.02
C LEU A 960 29.97 3.66 57.49
N SER A 961 30.67 4.44 58.30
CA SER A 961 30.59 4.35 59.76
C SER A 961 29.40 5.15 60.30
N LEU A 962 28.94 4.81 61.50
CA LEU A 962 27.87 5.54 62.18
C LEU A 962 28.22 7.01 62.44
N ILE A 963 29.51 7.32 62.62
CA ILE A 963 29.99 8.70 62.82
C ILE A 963 29.86 9.47 61.51
N GLU A 964 30.28 8.89 60.38
CA GLU A 964 30.15 9.54 59.07
C GLU A 964 28.69 9.78 58.71
N ILE A 965 27.80 8.80 58.94
CA ILE A 965 26.36 8.98 58.72
C ILE A 965 25.86 10.17 59.53
N LYS A 966 26.14 10.22 60.83
CA LYS A 966 25.72 11.34 61.68
C LYS A 966 26.29 12.69 61.25
N GLU A 967 27.55 12.74 60.81
CA GLU A 967 28.20 13.99 60.41
C GLU A 967 27.64 14.52 59.08
N TYR A 968 27.51 13.66 58.08
CA TYR A 968 27.05 14.04 56.74
C TYR A 968 25.53 14.25 56.65
N THR A 969 24.75 13.90 57.68
CA THR A 969 23.30 14.15 57.71
C THR A 969 22.89 15.28 58.65
N LYS A 970 23.82 16.07 59.20
CA LYS A 970 23.48 17.18 60.12
C LYS A 970 22.67 18.29 59.45
N ASP A 971 22.92 18.51 58.17
CA ASP A 971 22.29 19.51 57.30
C ASP A 971 21.08 18.95 56.55
N LEU A 972 20.72 17.69 56.78
CA LEU A 972 19.54 17.08 56.15
C LEU A 972 18.27 17.72 56.68
N GLU A 973 17.60 18.49 55.84
CA GLU A 973 16.30 19.07 56.13
C GLU A 973 15.21 17.97 56.23
N SER A 974 14.55 17.87 57.38
CA SER A 974 13.42 16.96 57.63
C SER A 974 12.12 17.50 57.03
N SER A 975 11.23 16.59 56.63
CA SER A 975 9.83 16.87 56.30
C SER A 975 8.96 16.90 57.56
N GLU A 976 7.85 17.63 57.52
CA GLU A 976 6.85 17.70 58.59
C GLU A 976 5.46 17.39 58.00
N LEU A 977 4.77 16.41 58.58
CA LEU A 977 3.37 16.08 58.27
C LEU A 977 2.47 16.66 59.36
N LEU A 978 1.50 17.49 58.95
CA LEU A 978 0.48 18.08 59.79
C LEU A 978 -0.83 17.29 59.65
N VAL A 979 -1.40 16.86 60.77
CA VAL A 979 -2.70 16.18 60.84
C VAL A 979 -3.61 16.86 61.84
N ASP A 980 -4.69 17.42 61.33
CA ASP A 980 -5.76 18.02 62.11
C ASP A 980 -6.68 16.92 62.69
N VAL A 981 -6.92 16.97 64.00
CA VAL A 981 -7.83 16.07 64.72
C VAL A 981 -8.73 16.83 65.70
N HIS A 982 -9.91 16.28 65.94
CA HIS A 982 -10.90 16.82 66.86
C HIS A 982 -11.17 15.85 68.01
N LEU A 983 -11.66 16.36 69.13
CA LEU A 983 -12.17 15.52 70.21
C LEU A 983 -13.49 14.84 69.79
N PRO A 984 -13.78 13.61 70.26
CA PRO A 984 -15.05 12.98 69.98
C PRO A 984 -16.19 13.75 70.66
N SER A 985 -17.42 13.58 70.15
CA SER A 985 -18.63 14.16 70.71
C SER A 985 -19.51 13.06 71.36
N PRO A 986 -19.13 12.50 72.53
CA PRO A 986 -19.89 11.42 73.15
C PRO A 986 -21.27 11.92 73.60
N SER A 987 -22.32 11.17 73.29
CA SER A 987 -23.69 11.48 73.77
C SER A 987 -23.83 11.25 75.28
N LYS A 988 -23.20 10.18 75.79
CA LYS A 988 -23.04 9.86 77.20
C LYS A 988 -21.72 9.13 77.43
N PHE A 989 -21.04 9.48 78.52
CA PHE A 989 -19.81 8.83 78.94
C PHE A 989 -19.92 8.38 80.40
N PHE A 990 -19.86 7.06 80.63
CA PHE A 990 -19.97 6.48 81.97
C PHE A 990 -18.63 5.93 82.44
N SER A 991 -18.30 6.14 83.71
CA SER A 991 -17.29 5.33 84.40
C SER A 991 -17.96 4.24 85.23
N VAL A 992 -17.37 3.04 85.25
CA VAL A 992 -17.79 1.94 86.11
C VAL A 992 -16.60 1.44 86.91
N ASN A 993 -16.76 1.36 88.22
CA ASN A 993 -15.77 0.84 89.16
C ASN A 993 -16.41 -0.20 90.09
N LEU A 994 -15.82 -1.39 90.17
CA LEU A 994 -16.23 -2.51 91.01
C LEU A 994 -15.32 -2.54 92.24
N LYS A 995 -15.78 -2.03 93.37
CA LYS A 995 -15.03 -2.03 94.63
C LYS A 995 -15.48 -3.16 95.55
N VAL A 996 -14.56 -4.05 95.85
CA VAL A 996 -14.79 -5.13 96.83
C VAL A 996 -14.77 -4.55 98.24
N GLU A 997 -15.81 -4.83 99.03
CA GLU A 997 -15.84 -4.53 100.47
C GLU A 997 -15.10 -5.63 101.25
N THR A 998 -13.77 -5.65 101.21
CA THR A 998 -12.98 -6.52 102.09
C THR A 998 -12.51 -5.77 103.32
N ALA A 999 -13.04 -6.13 104.49
CA ALA A 999 -12.47 -5.77 105.78
C ALA A 999 -11.25 -6.67 106.08
N GLY A 1000 -10.07 -6.27 105.60
CA GLY A 1000 -8.76 -6.86 105.92
C GLY A 1000 -8.31 -8.05 105.07
N GLU A 1001 -7.01 -8.38 105.14
CA GLU A 1001 -6.27 -9.45 104.43
C GLU A 1001 -6.83 -10.87 104.72
N LYS A 1002 -8.06 -11.16 104.30
CA LYS A 1002 -8.61 -12.52 104.28
C LYS A 1002 -8.44 -13.10 102.89
N ILE A 1003 -7.81 -14.26 102.83
CA ILE A 1003 -7.72 -15.09 101.63
C ILE A 1003 -9.15 -15.49 101.24
N LEU A 1004 -9.62 -15.03 100.08
CA LEU A 1004 -10.94 -15.34 99.54
C LEU A 1004 -10.98 -16.79 99.05
N GLN A 1005 -12.03 -17.53 99.42
CA GLN A 1005 -12.19 -18.93 99.02
C GLN A 1005 -13.28 -19.12 97.97
N VAL A 1006 -13.18 -20.17 97.17
CA VAL A 1006 -14.25 -20.61 96.25
C VAL A 1006 -15.56 -20.80 97.01
N GLY A 1007 -16.66 -20.25 96.48
CA GLY A 1007 -17.98 -20.32 97.09
C GLY A 1007 -18.26 -19.25 98.16
N GLN A 1008 -17.27 -18.44 98.54
CA GLN A 1008 -17.47 -17.35 99.52
C GLN A 1008 -18.26 -16.18 98.90
N LEU A 1009 -19.24 -15.67 99.64
CA LEU A 1009 -20.01 -14.49 99.25
C LEU A 1009 -19.15 -13.23 99.40
N LEU A 1010 -18.91 -12.52 98.29
CA LEU A 1010 -18.12 -11.30 98.24
C LEU A 1010 -19.02 -10.08 97.97
N PRO A 1011 -19.25 -9.19 98.96
CA PRO A 1011 -19.96 -7.94 98.70
C PRO A 1011 -19.11 -6.98 97.85
N VAL A 1012 -19.68 -6.50 96.75
CA VAL A 1012 -19.05 -5.58 95.79
C VAL A 1012 -19.97 -4.39 95.54
N ASN A 1013 -19.41 -3.19 95.69
CA ASN A 1013 -20.07 -1.94 95.33
C ASN A 1013 -19.71 -1.59 93.88
N ILE A 1014 -20.74 -1.52 93.04
CA ILE A 1014 -20.67 -1.02 91.67
C ILE A 1014 -20.88 0.48 91.73
N GLU A 1015 -19.81 1.26 91.60
CA GLU A 1015 -19.86 2.70 91.46
C GLU A 1015 -19.96 3.05 89.97
N ILE A 1016 -20.98 3.81 89.60
CA ILE A 1016 -21.21 4.26 88.23
C ILE A 1016 -21.32 5.79 88.26
N ASP A 1017 -20.48 6.47 87.50
CA ASP A 1017 -20.47 7.93 87.40
C ASP A 1017 -20.79 8.39 85.98
N ASP A 1018 -21.72 9.33 85.83
CA ASP A 1018 -22.02 9.98 84.55
C ASP A 1018 -21.06 11.16 84.36
N LEU A 1019 -20.03 10.95 83.56
CA LEU A 1019 -18.95 11.89 83.30
C LEU A 1019 -19.23 12.80 82.11
N SER A 1020 -20.45 12.76 81.55
CA SER A 1020 -20.81 13.57 80.39
C SER A 1020 -20.74 15.08 80.66
N SER A 1021 -20.79 15.49 81.93
CA SER A 1021 -20.65 16.90 82.35
C SER A 1021 -19.25 17.49 82.07
N CYS A 1022 -18.23 16.63 81.97
CA CYS A 1022 -16.85 16.99 81.63
C CYS A 1022 -16.66 17.31 80.14
N TRP A 1023 -17.67 17.00 79.33
CA TRP A 1023 -17.71 17.23 77.89
C TRP A 1023 -18.68 18.38 77.57
N ALA A 1024 -18.34 19.18 76.56
CA ALA A 1024 -19.25 20.16 75.99
C ALA A 1024 -20.20 19.42 75.03
N SER A 1025 -21.33 18.93 75.57
CA SER A 1025 -22.34 18.21 74.77
C SER A 1025 -23.49 19.12 74.36
N GLU A 1026 -23.97 18.96 73.13
CA GLU A 1026 -25.30 19.43 72.73
C GLU A 1026 -26.37 18.59 73.45
N SER A 1027 -27.37 19.25 74.01
CA SER A 1027 -28.45 18.62 74.78
C SER A 1027 -29.31 17.69 73.91
N LYS A 1028 -29.05 16.38 73.95
CA LYS A 1028 -29.98 15.36 73.45
C LYS A 1028 -30.90 14.88 74.58
N GLN A 1029 -32.12 14.47 74.21
CA GLN A 1029 -33.22 14.07 75.11
C GLN A 1029 -32.77 13.08 76.21
N GLU A 1030 -33.42 13.12 77.38
CA GLU A 1030 -33.17 12.16 78.47
C GLU A 1030 -33.47 10.72 78.00
N GLN A 1031 -32.44 9.96 77.69
CA GLN A 1031 -32.52 8.55 77.30
C GLN A 1031 -32.27 7.64 78.51
N SER A 1032 -32.96 6.51 78.58
CA SER A 1032 -32.78 5.52 79.65
C SER A 1032 -31.68 4.50 79.30
N TYR A 1033 -30.63 4.44 80.09
CA TYR A 1033 -29.52 3.49 79.92
C TYR A 1033 -29.67 2.29 80.83
N ILE A 1034 -29.42 1.09 80.32
CA ILE A 1034 -29.51 -0.16 81.08
C ILE A 1034 -28.10 -0.68 81.34
N PHE A 1035 -27.75 -0.80 82.60
CA PHE A 1035 -26.56 -1.49 83.06
C PHE A 1035 -26.86 -2.99 83.21
N GLU A 1036 -25.94 -3.84 82.75
CA GLU A 1036 -25.97 -5.27 82.95
C GLU A 1036 -24.60 -5.81 83.37
N LEU A 1037 -24.57 -6.55 84.48
CA LEU A 1037 -23.41 -7.31 84.96
C LEU A 1037 -23.61 -8.78 84.59
N SER A 1038 -22.70 -9.31 83.77
CA SER A 1038 -22.82 -10.66 83.22
C SER A 1038 -22.31 -11.73 84.18
N ASN A 1039 -23.07 -12.81 84.36
CA ASN A 1039 -22.54 -14.03 84.95
C ASN A 1039 -21.47 -14.63 84.05
N SER A 1040 -20.53 -15.36 84.64
CA SER A 1040 -19.49 -16.06 83.90
C SER A 1040 -19.21 -17.43 84.53
N ASN A 1041 -18.39 -18.23 83.86
CA ASN A 1041 -17.93 -19.52 84.41
C ASN A 1041 -16.98 -19.34 85.60
N GLU A 1042 -16.59 -18.10 85.92
CA GLU A 1042 -15.72 -17.72 87.05
C GLU A 1042 -16.51 -17.13 88.22
N TRP A 1043 -17.65 -16.49 87.95
CA TRP A 1043 -18.43 -15.74 88.94
C TRP A 1043 -19.93 -16.00 88.84
N ILE A 1044 -20.55 -16.31 89.98
CA ILE A 1044 -22.00 -16.19 90.18
C ILE A 1044 -22.29 -14.85 90.83
N ILE A 1045 -23.18 -14.06 90.24
CA ILE A 1045 -23.62 -12.78 90.80
C ILE A 1045 -25.01 -12.98 91.42
N ASN A 1046 -25.11 -12.65 92.70
CA ASN A 1046 -26.36 -12.60 93.45
C ASN A 1046 -26.74 -11.13 93.74
N GLY A 1047 -27.94 -10.73 93.34
CA GLY A 1047 -28.45 -9.35 93.46
C GLY A 1047 -29.03 -8.78 92.16
N LYS A 1048 -29.22 -7.46 92.11
CA LYS A 1048 -29.78 -6.75 90.95
C LYS A 1048 -28.72 -6.60 89.85
N ARG A 1049 -28.64 -7.60 88.95
CA ARG A 1049 -27.63 -7.65 87.87
C ARG A 1049 -27.94 -6.78 86.65
N ARG A 1050 -29.20 -6.38 86.45
CA ARG A 1050 -29.64 -5.56 85.32
C ARG A 1050 -30.59 -4.47 85.81
N PHE A 1051 -30.31 -3.21 85.51
CA PHE A 1051 -31.12 -2.07 85.97
C PHE A 1051 -30.95 -0.81 85.11
N CYS A 1052 -31.96 0.06 85.12
CA CYS A 1052 -31.87 1.39 84.53
C CYS A 1052 -30.96 2.28 85.39
N LEU A 1053 -30.08 3.03 84.74
CA LEU A 1053 -29.19 4.00 85.37
C LEU A 1053 -29.94 5.28 85.69
N CYS A 1054 -29.61 5.87 86.83
CA CYS A 1054 -30.07 7.21 87.21
C CYS A 1054 -29.03 8.27 86.77
N PRO A 1055 -29.44 9.52 86.50
CA PRO A 1055 -28.51 10.60 86.18
C PRO A 1055 -27.51 10.84 87.33
N GLY A 1056 -26.24 11.11 86.98
CA GLY A 1056 -25.18 11.40 87.94
C GLY A 1056 -24.55 10.16 88.59
N LYS A 1057 -23.95 10.35 89.77
CA LYS A 1057 -23.22 9.29 90.48
C LYS A 1057 -24.18 8.36 91.21
N SER A 1058 -24.04 7.06 90.96
CA SER A 1058 -24.85 6.02 91.58
C SER A 1058 -23.98 4.88 92.09
N THR A 1059 -24.43 4.21 93.16
CA THR A 1059 -23.73 3.07 93.75
C THR A 1059 -24.72 1.95 94.01
N TYR A 1060 -24.42 0.76 93.51
CA TYR A 1060 -25.26 -0.43 93.62
C TYR A 1060 -24.48 -1.57 94.27
N LYS A 1061 -25.09 -2.27 95.21
CA LYS A 1061 -24.45 -3.39 95.91
C LYS A 1061 -24.86 -4.72 95.30
N VAL A 1062 -23.87 -5.55 94.96
CA VAL A 1062 -24.07 -6.93 94.50
C VAL A 1062 -23.19 -7.87 95.31
N HIS A 1063 -23.52 -9.16 95.30
CA HIS A 1063 -22.68 -10.18 95.89
C HIS A 1063 -22.12 -11.07 94.79
N MET A 1064 -20.81 -11.18 94.70
CA MET A 1064 -20.12 -12.05 93.76
C MET A 1064 -19.64 -13.31 94.49
N ILE A 1065 -19.82 -14.48 93.89
CA ILE A 1065 -19.38 -15.76 94.44
C ILE A 1065 -18.39 -16.36 93.44
N PRO A 1066 -17.11 -16.55 93.81
CA PRO A 1066 -16.12 -17.13 92.93
C PRO A 1066 -16.35 -18.63 92.78
N LEU A 1067 -16.31 -19.12 91.54
CA LEU A 1067 -16.52 -20.54 91.21
C LEU A 1067 -15.21 -21.31 90.98
N ARG A 1068 -14.07 -20.62 90.89
CA ARG A 1068 -12.76 -21.18 90.58
C ARG A 1068 -11.67 -20.57 91.46
N ARG A 1069 -10.56 -21.29 91.61
CA ARG A 1069 -9.32 -20.82 92.25
C ARG A 1069 -8.43 -20.11 91.24
N GLY A 1070 -7.56 -19.22 91.71
CA GLY A 1070 -6.59 -18.46 90.90
C GLY A 1070 -6.92 -16.97 90.80
N TYR A 1071 -6.24 -16.28 89.88
CA TYR A 1071 -6.49 -14.87 89.56
C TYR A 1071 -7.69 -14.75 88.62
N LEU A 1072 -8.85 -14.39 89.17
CA LEU A 1072 -10.08 -14.22 88.40
C LEU A 1072 -10.23 -12.77 87.96
N ARG A 1073 -10.62 -12.53 86.70
CA ARG A 1073 -10.93 -11.18 86.21
C ARG A 1073 -12.30 -10.74 86.72
N TYR A 1074 -12.51 -9.44 86.89
CA TYR A 1074 -13.85 -8.95 87.19
C TYR A 1074 -14.88 -9.34 86.11
N PRO A 1075 -16.16 -9.59 86.48
CA PRO A 1075 -17.21 -9.92 85.52
C PRO A 1075 -17.39 -8.81 84.49
N ARG A 1076 -17.77 -9.21 83.27
CA ARG A 1076 -18.04 -8.27 82.18
C ARG A 1076 -19.24 -7.39 82.53
N VAL A 1077 -19.04 -6.09 82.41
CA VAL A 1077 -20.09 -5.08 82.50
C VAL A 1077 -20.45 -4.63 81.09
N GLU A 1078 -21.74 -4.44 80.82
CA GLU A 1078 -22.22 -3.76 79.62
C GLU A 1078 -23.24 -2.68 80.01
N ILE A 1079 -23.16 -1.52 79.36
CA ILE A 1079 -24.22 -0.51 79.40
C ILE A 1079 -24.81 -0.46 78.00
N SER A 1080 -26.14 -0.42 77.91
CA SER A 1080 -26.88 -0.44 76.65
C SER A 1080 -27.99 0.61 76.62
N GLU A 1081 -28.26 1.11 75.42
CA GLU A 1081 -29.36 2.01 75.07
C GLU A 1081 -30.26 1.24 74.08
N ASP A 1082 -31.53 1.04 74.42
CA ASP A 1082 -32.51 0.30 73.57
C ASP A 1082 -32.01 -1.04 73.02
N GLY A 1083 -31.21 -1.77 73.80
CA GLY A 1083 -30.62 -3.06 73.42
C GLY A 1083 -29.37 -2.99 72.53
N LYS A 1084 -28.91 -1.78 72.16
CA LYS A 1084 -27.61 -1.54 71.53
C LYS A 1084 -26.59 -1.14 72.60
N LYS A 1085 -25.32 -1.50 72.43
CA LYS A 1085 -24.26 -1.10 73.38
C LYS A 1085 -24.13 0.42 73.42
N ALA A 1086 -24.00 0.97 74.62
CA ALA A 1086 -23.77 2.39 74.84
C ALA A 1086 -22.45 2.82 74.16
N PRO A 1087 -22.36 4.07 73.70
CA PRO A 1087 -21.27 4.52 72.84
C PRO A 1087 -19.91 4.55 73.55
N GLU A 1088 -19.83 5.03 74.80
CA GLU A 1088 -18.55 5.11 75.53
C GLU A 1088 -18.67 4.76 77.02
N VAL A 1089 -17.89 3.78 77.48
CA VAL A 1089 -17.82 3.36 78.89
C VAL A 1089 -16.38 3.12 79.31
N TYR A 1090 -15.94 3.81 80.36
CA TYR A 1090 -14.67 3.58 81.03
C TYR A 1090 -14.80 2.55 82.16
N TYR A 1091 -14.29 1.35 81.95
CA TYR A 1091 -14.25 0.28 82.95
C TYR A 1091 -12.95 0.37 83.77
N SER A 1092 -13.02 0.89 84.99
CA SER A 1092 -11.83 1.12 85.84
C SER A 1092 -11.06 -0.17 86.13
N ASN A 1093 -11.77 -1.26 86.40
CA ASN A 1093 -11.18 -2.55 86.82
C ASN A 1093 -11.09 -3.57 85.67
N MET A 1094 -11.20 -3.14 84.41
CA MET A 1094 -11.29 -4.06 83.25
C MET A 1094 -10.17 -5.10 83.16
N HIS A 1095 -8.97 -4.73 83.62
CA HIS A 1095 -7.78 -5.57 83.59
C HIS A 1095 -7.33 -6.02 84.99
N GLU A 1096 -8.07 -5.68 86.03
CA GLU A 1096 -7.76 -6.11 87.39
C GLU A 1096 -8.19 -7.57 87.62
N THR A 1097 -7.47 -8.24 88.50
CA THR A 1097 -7.75 -9.62 88.90
C THR A 1097 -7.78 -9.75 90.42
N ILE A 1098 -8.67 -10.59 90.93
CA ILE A 1098 -8.75 -10.95 92.35
C ILE A 1098 -8.21 -12.36 92.52
N LEU A 1099 -7.31 -12.56 93.49
CA LEU A 1099 -6.80 -13.90 93.84
C LEU A 1099 -7.80 -14.65 94.74
N ILE A 1100 -8.23 -15.83 94.31
CA ILE A 1100 -9.09 -16.76 95.05
C ILE A 1100 -8.32 -18.05 95.36
N ALA A 1101 -8.30 -18.49 96.62
CA ALA A 1101 -7.60 -19.69 97.08
C ALA A 1101 -8.42 -20.98 97.04
#